data_AF-A0A6N2VT05-F1
#
_entry.id   AF-A0A6N2VT05-F1
#
_cell.length_a   1.000
_cell.length_b   1.000
_cell.length_c   1.000
_cell.angle_alpha   90.00
_cell.angle_beta   90.00
_cell.angle_gamma   90.00
#
_symmetry.space_group_name_H-M   'P 1'
#
loop_
_entity.id
_entity.type
_entity.pdbx_description
1 polymer ?
#
loop_
_entity_poly.entity_id
_entity_poly.type
_entity_poly.pdbx_seq_one_letter_code
_entity_poly.pdbx_strand_id
1 'polypeptide(L)'
;MSINAGVVVVNKFCNSASKLFTGYINYMDREEAIRSENIVKYNLYNDYMGNPEKTSGLFTNMKKSLSNQDIFALKQRFETAQNNGSLMWQTVISFDNQWLEEFGLYSSETKTLNEKKLKELATNGINKMLRNENLEHAVWSGAIHYNTDNIHIHVATVEEYPKRETRMYTQYDYSLNDKNRLRADGIILNLDGTPLIKEEAKGKFKLKSIELCKQSITNEIIKEKDLNLQINQVIRERINSSFRTKLFQDQELLSKMNQLYETLPDCNRSLWNYNNNIMKPYQQKIDDISRSYIESYHSEDFKKLLAMLDRQSNLYRTAYGNSSSDFKETKLKDLYTRMGNSFFKAIKVLDKELAADQTLPSVPNLSLEPKFTLEPKPLEQELSEIYQAYEEPNTINFLQTNSKEFSMNGRYYLEWEEEFKIAKKEIASYEIGNIASPKSVQNSINVLHQLAGKGSVLAKYELANLYNYDTKLNVQDKERAEHYYQDAFSGYLFIYQELSNQKPRSQKESENLEFIKNYTTFRLGQFYNKGLGIPIDYQKAAFYFQKSNTDYAKYALGELYYNGFGVDQNYELAVSNYKRALELNEQSPYAAYKLGQMYQQGIYFQQDSNTAYKYYSLALQSLKNIDTGTDMYIKYRLGSMYYKGLGTDIDFKKASQYFEESLNLGNENAYYPLGIIYSNPNDDLYDIKKGIYYLKMASDKNNPYASFKLGKIYEQSDDKEQAHIHYRKSLKEFLELEKIEPKSSHLKQQIGNMFYRGLGTDIDFKKASQYFEKSLNLGNTSAKYYLGIIYTTSGSPCYDIKKGIMLLEESRSDGNHYATCRLGDLYNFQFNDKIKALSYYKEAANSGSIYAQNQLIKATFSNVNQNVRKTFHFEKALQYMKQSLKKDYESWKNILEHDRELQNALQQSNSNYDF
;
A
#
# COMPACT_ATOMS: atom_id res chain seq x y z
N MET A 1 -5.31 -4.64 -49.75
CA MET A 1 -4.80 -6.00 -49.46
C MET A 1 -5.29 -6.41 -48.08
N SER A 2 -5.91 -7.57 -47.92
CA SER A 2 -6.29 -8.07 -46.59
C SER A 2 -5.02 -8.45 -45.84
N ILE A 3 -4.77 -7.84 -44.69
CA ILE A 3 -3.65 -8.21 -43.83
C ILE A 3 -4.05 -9.51 -43.12
N ASN A 4 -3.33 -10.61 -43.40
CA ASN A 4 -3.47 -11.86 -42.67
C ASN A 4 -2.97 -11.66 -41.24
N ALA A 5 -3.69 -12.20 -40.25
CA ALA A 5 -3.35 -12.01 -38.84
C ALA A 5 -2.12 -12.82 -38.44
N GLY A 6 -1.12 -12.16 -37.85
CA GLY A 6 0.09 -12.81 -37.34
C GLY A 6 -0.13 -13.87 -36.27
N VAL A 7 -1.20 -13.75 -35.46
CA VAL A 7 -1.64 -14.77 -34.50
C VAL A 7 -3.13 -15.03 -34.64
N VAL A 8 -3.55 -16.30 -34.56
CA VAL A 8 -4.96 -16.71 -34.49
C VAL A 8 -5.12 -17.76 -33.39
N VAL A 9 -6.12 -17.59 -32.51
CA VAL A 9 -6.43 -18.58 -31.47
C VAL A 9 -7.85 -19.10 -31.70
N VAL A 10 -8.00 -20.41 -31.78
CA VAL A 10 -9.29 -21.09 -31.96
C VAL A 10 -9.46 -22.11 -30.84
N ASN A 11 -10.67 -22.21 -30.28
CA ASN A 11 -11.00 -23.21 -29.27
C ASN A 11 -12.22 -24.03 -29.71
N LYS A 12 -12.11 -25.35 -29.54
CA LYS A 12 -13.20 -26.34 -29.70
C LYS A 12 -13.21 -27.24 -28.47
N PHE A 13 -14.25 -28.06 -28.31
CA PHE A 13 -14.30 -29.08 -27.26
C PHE A 13 -14.99 -30.34 -27.76
N CYS A 14 -14.69 -31.47 -27.13
CA CYS A 14 -15.37 -32.75 -27.33
C CYS A 14 -15.71 -33.40 -25.98
N ASN A 15 -16.69 -34.31 -26.00
CA ASN A 15 -17.10 -35.08 -24.81
C ASN A 15 -16.23 -36.33 -24.62
N SER A 16 -16.32 -36.94 -23.44
CA SER A 16 -15.58 -38.16 -23.08
C SER A 16 -15.84 -39.34 -24.02
N ALA A 17 -17.07 -39.46 -24.55
CA ALA A 17 -17.45 -40.51 -25.50
C ALA A 17 -16.92 -40.30 -26.92
N SER A 18 -16.29 -39.15 -27.20
CA SER A 18 -15.82 -38.83 -28.54
C SER A 18 -14.60 -39.67 -28.92
N LYS A 19 -14.61 -40.21 -30.15
CA LYS A 19 -13.43 -40.83 -30.77
C LYS A 19 -12.22 -39.89 -30.80
N LEU A 20 -12.44 -38.57 -30.76
CA LEU A 20 -11.39 -37.55 -30.70
C LEU A 20 -10.66 -37.54 -29.35
N PHE A 21 -11.37 -37.78 -28.25
CA PHE A 21 -10.78 -37.85 -26.91
C PHE A 21 -9.93 -39.11 -26.79
N THR A 22 -10.50 -40.28 -27.10
CA THR A 22 -9.77 -41.55 -27.10
C THR A 22 -8.57 -41.50 -28.04
N GLY A 23 -8.72 -40.88 -29.22
CA GLY A 23 -7.62 -40.69 -30.18
C GLY A 23 -6.45 -39.89 -29.60
N TYR A 24 -6.72 -38.85 -28.81
CA TYR A 24 -5.69 -38.03 -28.17
C TYR A 24 -4.95 -38.80 -27.05
N ILE A 25 -5.66 -39.59 -26.24
CA ILE A 25 -5.04 -40.45 -25.23
C ILE A 25 -4.11 -41.48 -25.89
N ASN A 26 -4.59 -42.14 -26.95
CA ASN A 26 -3.79 -43.12 -27.70
C ASN A 26 -2.56 -42.50 -28.38
N TYR A 27 -2.60 -41.20 -28.69
CA TYR A 27 -1.43 -40.49 -29.23
C TYR A 27 -0.32 -40.34 -28.19
N MET A 28 -0.64 -40.22 -26.90
CA MET A 28 0.36 -40.11 -25.82
C MET A 28 1.20 -41.40 -25.66
N ASP A 29 0.73 -42.55 -26.14
CA ASP A 29 1.45 -43.84 -26.07
C ASP A 29 2.53 -44.01 -27.14
N ARG A 30 2.58 -43.14 -28.15
CA ARG A 30 3.50 -43.31 -29.28
C ARG A 30 4.92 -42.89 -28.90
N GLU A 31 5.93 -43.62 -29.36
CA GLU A 31 7.35 -43.26 -29.21
C GLU A 31 7.66 -41.83 -29.74
N GLU A 32 6.81 -41.33 -30.64
CA GLU A 32 6.88 -39.98 -31.23
C GLU A 32 6.55 -38.86 -30.22
N ALA A 33 5.73 -39.14 -29.18
CA ALA A 33 5.48 -38.20 -28.08
C ALA A 33 6.74 -38.01 -27.21
N ILE A 34 7.74 -38.89 -27.36
CA ILE A 34 8.95 -39.03 -26.56
C ILE A 34 10.21 -38.51 -27.27
N ARG A 35 10.35 -38.62 -28.62
CA ARG A 35 11.42 -37.95 -29.43
C ARG A 35 11.19 -38.04 -30.96
N SER A 36 11.84 -37.11 -31.67
CA SER A 36 11.80 -36.85 -33.12
C SER A 36 12.54 -37.90 -33.97
N GLU A 37 11.81 -38.80 -34.65
CA GLU A 37 12.13 -39.32 -36.00
C GLU A 37 11.11 -40.39 -36.49
N ASN A 38 10.60 -40.17 -37.70
CA ASN A 38 10.05 -41.05 -38.75
C ASN A 38 9.29 -42.39 -38.47
N ILE A 39 7.97 -42.43 -38.80
CA ILE A 39 7.24 -43.30 -39.80
C ILE A 39 5.69 -43.26 -39.58
N VAL A 40 4.90 -43.68 -40.59
CA VAL A 40 3.57 -43.20 -41.05
C VAL A 40 2.38 -44.16 -40.80
N LYS A 41 1.17 -43.66 -40.40
CA LYS A 41 -0.15 -43.73 -41.14
C LYS A 41 -1.46 -43.46 -40.33
N TYR A 42 -2.21 -42.43 -40.80
CA TYR A 42 -3.67 -42.13 -40.95
C TYR A 42 -4.71 -42.13 -39.81
N ASN A 43 -5.26 -40.93 -39.46
CA ASN A 43 -6.70 -40.53 -39.47
C ASN A 43 -6.97 -39.07 -38.98
N LEU A 44 -7.92 -38.35 -39.62
CA LEU A 44 -8.12 -36.88 -39.78
C LEU A 44 -8.02 -35.86 -38.60
N TYR A 45 -8.02 -36.27 -37.32
CA TYR A 45 -7.70 -35.37 -36.17
C TYR A 45 -6.40 -35.79 -35.47
N ASN A 46 -6.12 -37.09 -35.51
CA ASN A 46 -4.81 -37.67 -35.18
C ASN A 46 -3.77 -37.38 -36.28
N ASP A 47 -4.20 -37.02 -37.51
CA ASP A 47 -3.33 -36.75 -38.67
C ASP A 47 -2.40 -35.55 -38.46
N TYR A 48 -2.81 -34.56 -37.66
CA TYR A 48 -1.95 -33.42 -37.37
C TYR A 48 -0.83 -33.78 -36.39
N MET A 49 -1.10 -34.69 -35.45
CA MET A 49 -0.18 -35.11 -34.39
C MET A 49 0.68 -36.34 -34.78
N GLY A 50 0.25 -37.13 -35.76
CA GLY A 50 0.84 -38.44 -36.09
C GLY A 50 1.95 -38.44 -37.14
N ASN A 51 2.61 -37.31 -37.41
CA ASN A 51 3.79 -37.28 -38.29
C ASN A 51 5.04 -36.78 -37.52
N PRO A 52 6.02 -37.66 -37.24
CA PRO A 52 7.20 -37.36 -36.45
C PRO A 52 8.21 -36.39 -37.08
N GLU A 53 8.12 -36.10 -38.38
CA GLU A 53 8.90 -35.00 -39.01
C GLU A 53 8.22 -33.62 -38.87
N LYS A 54 7.02 -33.59 -38.28
CA LYS A 54 6.10 -32.44 -38.37
C LYS A 54 5.67 -31.86 -37.03
N THR A 55 6.06 -32.49 -35.92
CA THR A 55 5.61 -32.11 -34.57
C THR A 55 6.71 -32.19 -33.52
N SER A 56 6.65 -31.33 -32.50
CA SER A 56 7.54 -31.41 -31.33
C SER A 56 6.94 -32.29 -30.24
N GLY A 57 7.81 -32.80 -29.36
CA GLY A 57 7.38 -33.54 -28.17
C GLY A 57 6.47 -32.70 -27.26
N LEU A 58 5.60 -33.39 -26.51
CA LEU A 58 4.61 -32.78 -25.64
C LEU A 58 5.26 -31.88 -24.58
N PHE A 59 4.57 -30.79 -24.24
CA PHE A 59 4.92 -29.91 -23.14
C PHE A 59 3.68 -29.54 -22.31
N THR A 60 3.90 -29.05 -21.09
CA THR A 60 2.86 -28.64 -20.14
C THR A 60 3.21 -27.27 -19.54
N ASN A 61 2.37 -26.78 -18.64
CA ASN A 61 2.65 -25.56 -17.86
C ASN A 61 3.94 -25.63 -17.02
N MET A 62 4.35 -26.82 -16.57
CA MET A 62 5.49 -27.02 -15.67
C MET A 62 6.76 -27.44 -16.40
N LYS A 63 6.63 -28.16 -17.51
CA LYS A 63 7.77 -28.80 -18.21
C LYS A 63 7.73 -28.53 -19.71
N LYS A 64 8.85 -28.00 -20.25
CA LYS A 64 9.03 -27.68 -21.69
C LYS A 64 9.35 -28.90 -22.56
N SER A 65 9.70 -30.01 -21.91
CA SER A 65 9.88 -31.35 -22.47
C SER A 65 9.46 -32.37 -21.41
N LEU A 66 8.75 -33.42 -21.79
CA LEU A 66 8.30 -34.47 -20.87
C LEU A 66 9.16 -35.72 -20.99
N SER A 67 9.47 -36.37 -19.86
CA SER A 67 10.06 -37.71 -19.84
C SER A 67 8.98 -38.78 -20.04
N ASN A 68 9.38 -40.04 -20.28
CA ASN A 68 8.42 -41.16 -20.39
C ASN A 68 7.53 -41.31 -19.16
N GLN A 69 8.09 -41.09 -17.98
CA GLN A 69 7.34 -41.11 -16.72
C GLN A 69 6.33 -39.96 -16.65
N ASP A 70 6.70 -38.79 -17.15
CA ASP A 70 5.80 -37.63 -17.19
C ASP A 70 4.65 -37.83 -18.18
N ILE A 71 4.92 -38.43 -19.34
CA ILE A 71 3.90 -38.75 -20.36
C ILE A 71 2.96 -39.81 -19.82
N PHE A 72 3.48 -40.85 -19.17
CA PHE A 72 2.66 -41.88 -18.53
C PHE A 72 1.73 -41.28 -17.46
N ALA A 73 2.27 -40.43 -16.58
CA ALA A 73 1.48 -39.76 -15.55
C ALA A 73 0.42 -38.82 -16.16
N LEU A 74 0.78 -38.05 -17.19
CA LEU A 74 -0.14 -37.17 -17.90
C LEU A 74 -1.28 -37.96 -18.55
N LYS A 75 -0.96 -39.09 -19.18
CA LYS A 75 -1.93 -39.99 -19.80
C LYS A 75 -2.93 -40.51 -18.79
N GLN A 76 -2.47 -40.99 -17.64
CA GLN A 76 -3.38 -41.48 -16.59
C GLN A 76 -4.38 -40.41 -16.13
N ARG A 77 -3.95 -39.14 -16.08
CA ARG A 77 -4.84 -38.03 -15.73
C ARG A 77 -5.89 -37.76 -16.82
N PHE A 78 -5.52 -37.88 -18.10
CA PHE A 78 -6.47 -37.77 -19.22
C PHE A 78 -7.43 -38.97 -19.30
N GLU A 79 -6.96 -40.19 -19.02
CA GLU A 79 -7.81 -41.39 -18.90
C GLU A 79 -8.79 -41.25 -17.73
N THR A 80 -8.32 -40.77 -16.58
CA THR A 80 -9.15 -40.46 -15.41
C THR A 80 -10.21 -39.42 -15.75
N ALA A 81 -9.83 -38.34 -16.43
CA ALA A 81 -10.76 -37.33 -16.91
C ALA A 81 -11.82 -37.91 -17.87
N GLN A 82 -11.41 -38.78 -18.80
CA GLN A 82 -12.34 -39.44 -19.73
C GLN A 82 -13.34 -40.33 -18.99
N ASN A 83 -12.87 -41.14 -18.06
CA ASN A 83 -13.70 -42.04 -17.24
C ASN A 83 -14.67 -41.26 -16.35
N ASN A 84 -14.25 -40.10 -15.84
CA ASN A 84 -15.09 -39.21 -15.03
C ASN A 84 -16.08 -38.37 -15.86
N GLY A 85 -16.13 -38.54 -17.18
CA GLY A 85 -17.08 -37.82 -18.04
C GLY A 85 -16.70 -36.36 -18.33
N SER A 86 -15.44 -35.97 -18.12
CA SER A 86 -14.98 -34.61 -18.38
C SER A 86 -15.00 -34.25 -19.85
N LEU A 87 -15.12 -32.95 -20.13
CA LEU A 87 -14.89 -32.40 -21.48
C LEU A 87 -13.38 -32.26 -21.73
N MET A 88 -12.99 -32.43 -23.00
CA MET A 88 -11.66 -32.05 -23.47
C MET A 88 -11.75 -30.83 -24.38
N TRP A 89 -11.10 -29.75 -23.98
CA TRP A 89 -10.94 -28.55 -24.79
C TRP A 89 -9.70 -28.66 -25.67
N GLN A 90 -9.86 -28.23 -26.92
CA GLN A 90 -8.85 -28.26 -27.96
C GLN A 90 -8.61 -26.83 -28.42
N THR A 91 -7.50 -26.25 -27.98
CA THR A 91 -7.08 -24.90 -28.37
C THR A 91 -5.99 -24.99 -29.43
N VAL A 92 -6.14 -24.25 -30.53
CA VAL A 92 -5.15 -24.14 -31.59
C VAL A 92 -4.68 -22.70 -31.65
N ILE A 93 -3.37 -22.50 -31.46
CA ILE A 93 -2.71 -21.21 -31.61
C ILE A 93 -1.92 -21.26 -32.92
N SER A 94 -2.33 -20.50 -33.92
CA SER A 94 -1.69 -20.37 -35.22
C SER A 94 -0.85 -19.11 -35.29
N PHE A 95 0.32 -19.21 -35.90
CA PHE A 95 1.25 -18.11 -36.14
C PHE A 95 1.53 -17.99 -37.64
N ASP A 96 1.46 -16.79 -38.18
CA ASP A 96 1.92 -16.51 -39.53
C ASP A 96 3.46 -16.62 -39.59
N ASN A 97 3.97 -17.39 -40.54
CA ASN A 97 5.40 -17.70 -40.62
C ASN A 97 6.25 -16.47 -40.94
N GLN A 98 5.75 -15.60 -41.82
CA GLN A 98 6.45 -14.36 -42.20
C GLN A 98 6.47 -13.40 -41.00
N TRP A 99 5.36 -13.30 -40.27
CA TRP A 99 5.29 -12.52 -39.05
C TRP A 99 6.24 -13.03 -37.96
N LEU A 100 6.37 -14.35 -37.75
CA LEU A 100 7.36 -14.90 -36.81
C LEU A 100 8.81 -14.58 -37.22
N GLU A 101 9.09 -14.53 -38.52
CA GLU A 101 10.41 -14.19 -39.05
C GLU A 101 10.78 -12.72 -38.81
N GLU A 102 9.81 -11.80 -38.94
CA GLU A 102 10.00 -10.38 -38.58
C GLU A 102 10.45 -10.17 -37.12
N PHE A 103 10.01 -11.04 -36.21
CA PHE A 103 10.39 -10.99 -34.78
C PHE A 103 11.56 -11.92 -34.42
N GLY A 104 12.21 -12.54 -35.41
CA GLY A 104 13.36 -13.43 -35.20
C GLY A 104 13.03 -14.70 -34.43
N LEU A 105 11.76 -15.14 -34.48
CA LEU A 105 11.31 -16.38 -33.83
C LEU A 105 11.33 -17.58 -34.79
N TYR A 106 11.36 -17.33 -36.09
CA TYR A 106 11.44 -18.33 -37.16
C TYR A 106 12.39 -17.85 -38.26
N SER A 107 13.04 -18.76 -38.97
CA SER A 107 13.85 -18.47 -40.16
C SER A 107 13.35 -19.34 -41.31
N SER A 108 12.86 -18.71 -42.38
CA SER A 108 12.34 -19.41 -43.56
C SER A 108 13.46 -20.10 -44.37
N GLU A 109 14.67 -19.53 -44.34
CA GLU A 109 15.89 -20.03 -44.98
C GLU A 109 16.45 -21.29 -44.30
N THR A 110 16.58 -21.25 -42.97
CA THR A 110 17.18 -22.36 -42.18
C THR A 110 16.14 -23.33 -41.64
N LYS A 111 14.84 -23.02 -41.77
CA LYS A 111 13.71 -23.73 -41.15
C LYS A 111 13.84 -23.91 -39.63
N THR A 112 14.59 -23.03 -38.97
CA THR A 112 14.79 -23.08 -37.52
C THR A 112 13.71 -22.28 -36.78
N LEU A 113 13.17 -22.85 -35.70
CA LEU A 113 12.12 -22.25 -34.87
C LEU A 113 12.60 -22.10 -33.42
N ASN A 114 12.34 -20.95 -32.79
CA ASN A 114 12.57 -20.77 -31.37
C ASN A 114 11.45 -21.43 -30.54
N GLU A 115 11.46 -22.77 -30.48
CA GLU A 115 10.46 -23.57 -29.77
C GLU A 115 10.34 -23.20 -28.30
N LYS A 116 11.47 -22.95 -27.64
CA LYS A 116 11.50 -22.58 -26.23
C LYS A 116 10.65 -21.35 -25.98
N LYS A 117 10.77 -20.32 -26.83
CA LYS A 117 10.01 -19.09 -26.70
C LYS A 117 8.53 -19.31 -27.03
N LEU A 118 8.21 -20.08 -28.06
CA LEU A 118 6.81 -20.39 -28.41
C LEU A 118 6.08 -21.21 -27.33
N LYS A 119 6.77 -22.16 -26.69
CA LYS A 119 6.24 -22.92 -25.53
C LYS A 119 5.96 -22.01 -24.34
N GLU A 120 6.84 -21.04 -24.06
CA GLU A 120 6.62 -20.02 -23.02
C GLU A 120 5.40 -19.14 -23.32
N LEU A 121 5.30 -18.64 -24.55
CA LEU A 121 4.19 -17.81 -25.01
C LEU A 121 2.84 -18.54 -24.90
N ALA A 122 2.79 -19.78 -25.38
CA ALA A 122 1.60 -20.64 -25.27
C ALA A 122 1.23 -20.88 -23.80
N THR A 123 2.21 -21.20 -22.95
CA THR A 123 1.97 -21.42 -21.51
C THR A 123 1.35 -20.20 -20.85
N ASN A 124 1.90 -19.01 -21.10
CA ASN A 124 1.37 -17.76 -20.54
C ASN A 124 -0.03 -17.45 -21.05
N GLY A 125 -0.27 -17.63 -22.35
CA GLY A 125 -1.58 -17.40 -22.99
C GLY A 125 -2.66 -18.36 -22.47
N ILE A 126 -2.37 -19.66 -22.47
CA ILE A 126 -3.30 -20.69 -22.00
C ILE A 126 -3.60 -20.51 -20.52
N ASN A 127 -2.60 -20.25 -19.67
CA ASN A 127 -2.84 -20.05 -18.25
C ASN A 127 -3.79 -18.85 -18.02
N LYS A 128 -3.58 -17.70 -18.68
CA LYS A 128 -4.49 -16.54 -18.56
C LYS A 128 -5.90 -16.86 -19.05
N MET A 129 -6.04 -17.61 -20.14
CA MET A 129 -7.33 -18.07 -20.64
C MET A 129 -8.05 -18.94 -19.60
N LEU A 130 -7.34 -19.91 -19.00
CA LEU A 130 -7.90 -20.80 -17.98
C LEU A 130 -8.25 -20.06 -16.68
N ARG A 131 -7.45 -19.07 -16.25
CA ARG A 131 -7.80 -18.20 -15.10
C ARG A 131 -9.15 -17.52 -15.30
N ASN A 132 -9.37 -16.95 -16.48
CA ASN A 132 -10.61 -16.23 -16.80
C ASN A 132 -11.84 -17.17 -16.93
N GLU A 133 -11.59 -18.46 -17.12
CA GLU A 133 -12.59 -19.54 -17.13
C GLU A 133 -12.73 -20.26 -15.78
N ASN A 134 -11.99 -19.84 -14.74
CA ASN A 134 -11.88 -20.53 -13.43
C ASN A 134 -11.44 -22.00 -13.55
N LEU A 135 -10.53 -22.30 -14.49
CA LEU A 135 -9.99 -23.63 -14.78
C LEU A 135 -8.49 -23.75 -14.45
N GLU A 136 -8.00 -23.06 -13.41
CA GLU A 136 -6.58 -23.13 -13.02
C GLU A 136 -6.16 -24.53 -12.54
N HIS A 137 -7.10 -25.34 -12.07
CA HIS A 137 -6.91 -26.75 -11.69
C HIS A 137 -6.88 -27.71 -12.89
N ALA A 138 -7.24 -27.25 -14.09
CA ALA A 138 -7.29 -28.11 -15.26
C ALA A 138 -5.90 -28.55 -15.71
N VAL A 139 -5.83 -29.78 -16.23
CA VAL A 139 -4.61 -30.38 -16.77
C VAL A 139 -4.56 -30.09 -18.25
N TRP A 140 -3.41 -29.67 -18.77
CA TRP A 140 -3.26 -29.48 -20.21
C TRP A 140 -1.88 -29.87 -20.72
N SER A 141 -1.85 -30.25 -21.98
CA SER A 141 -0.63 -30.54 -22.73
C SER A 141 -0.72 -29.94 -24.14
N GLY A 142 0.43 -29.55 -24.68
CA GLY A 142 0.51 -29.02 -26.04
C GLY A 142 1.67 -29.56 -26.86
N ALA A 143 1.59 -29.37 -28.18
CA ALA A 143 2.63 -29.71 -29.15
C ALA A 143 2.68 -28.66 -30.28
N ILE A 144 3.88 -28.38 -30.80
CA ILE A 144 4.11 -27.47 -31.94
C ILE A 144 4.12 -28.27 -33.24
N HIS A 145 3.51 -27.75 -34.30
CA HIS A 145 3.39 -28.35 -35.62
C HIS A 145 4.03 -27.43 -36.69
N TYR A 146 4.86 -28.00 -37.56
CA TYR A 146 5.71 -27.26 -38.52
C TYR A 146 5.24 -27.33 -39.98
N ASN A 147 4.41 -28.31 -40.34
CA ASN A 147 4.14 -28.67 -41.74
C ASN A 147 2.74 -28.28 -42.24
N THR A 148 2.32 -27.10 -41.83
CA THR A 148 1.14 -26.38 -42.28
C THR A 148 1.59 -25.02 -42.82
N ASP A 149 0.76 -24.36 -43.63
CA ASP A 149 1.09 -23.03 -44.20
C ASP A 149 1.54 -22.02 -43.12
N ASN A 150 1.07 -22.24 -41.88
CA ASN A 150 1.39 -21.49 -40.67
C ASN A 150 1.82 -22.44 -39.56
N ILE A 151 2.75 -22.03 -38.69
CA ILE A 151 3.13 -22.80 -37.49
C ILE A 151 1.96 -22.82 -36.50
N HIS A 152 1.67 -24.00 -35.92
CA HIS A 152 0.56 -24.17 -34.99
C HIS A 152 0.99 -24.79 -33.66
N ILE A 153 0.28 -24.44 -32.59
CA ILE A 153 0.38 -25.11 -31.31
C ILE A 153 -0.99 -25.65 -30.96
N HIS A 154 -1.08 -26.98 -30.87
CA HIS A 154 -2.28 -27.66 -30.43
C HIS A 154 -2.19 -27.92 -28.94
N VAL A 155 -3.23 -27.54 -28.20
CA VAL A 155 -3.31 -27.69 -26.75
C VAL A 155 -4.59 -28.44 -26.40
N ALA A 156 -4.47 -29.55 -25.69
CA ALA A 156 -5.58 -30.26 -25.11
C ALA A 156 -5.67 -29.95 -23.61
N THR A 157 -6.87 -29.68 -23.11
CA THR A 157 -7.11 -29.35 -21.70
C THR A 157 -8.29 -30.17 -21.18
N VAL A 158 -8.15 -30.73 -19.98
CA VAL A 158 -9.17 -31.54 -19.30
C VAL A 158 -9.24 -31.18 -17.82
N GLU A 159 -10.41 -31.35 -17.23
CA GLU A 159 -10.54 -31.44 -15.76
C GLU A 159 -10.44 -32.90 -15.36
N GLU A 160 -9.54 -33.25 -14.44
CA GLU A 160 -9.42 -34.64 -13.96
C GLU A 160 -10.70 -35.09 -13.25
N TYR A 161 -11.33 -34.18 -12.53
CA TYR A 161 -12.67 -34.31 -11.94
C TYR A 161 -13.50 -33.11 -12.40
N PRO A 162 -14.60 -33.31 -13.14
CA PRO A 162 -15.34 -32.20 -13.74
C PRO A 162 -15.99 -31.34 -12.65
N LYS A 163 -15.60 -30.05 -12.59
CA LYS A 163 -16.16 -29.06 -11.64
C LYS A 163 -16.84 -27.89 -12.34
N ARG A 164 -16.81 -27.87 -13.67
CA ARG A 164 -17.37 -26.79 -14.47
C ARG A 164 -18.88 -26.71 -14.33
N GLU A 165 -19.40 -25.49 -14.33
CA GLU A 165 -20.83 -25.22 -14.27
C GLU A 165 -21.60 -25.99 -15.36
N THR A 166 -22.64 -26.69 -14.93
CA THR A 166 -23.61 -27.35 -15.80
C THR A 166 -24.74 -26.39 -16.19
N ARG A 167 -25.44 -26.72 -17.28
CA ARG A 167 -26.67 -26.04 -17.70
C ARG A 167 -27.62 -27.07 -18.29
N MET A 168 -28.91 -26.80 -18.13
CA MET A 168 -29.97 -27.55 -18.79
C MET A 168 -30.01 -27.20 -20.29
N TYR A 169 -29.81 -28.20 -21.15
CA TYR A 169 -29.87 -28.08 -22.61
C TYR A 169 -31.01 -28.92 -23.19
N THR A 170 -31.85 -28.28 -23.99
CA THR A 170 -32.81 -28.98 -24.85
C THR A 170 -32.06 -29.84 -25.86
N GLN A 171 -32.44 -31.10 -25.95
CA GLN A 171 -31.82 -32.07 -26.84
C GLN A 171 -32.46 -32.00 -28.23
N TYR A 172 -31.64 -32.08 -29.26
CA TYR A 172 -32.06 -32.02 -30.66
C TYR A 172 -31.60 -33.27 -31.39
N ASP A 173 -32.39 -33.69 -32.37
CA ASP A 173 -31.94 -34.63 -33.39
C ASP A 173 -31.12 -33.88 -34.44
N TYR A 174 -30.03 -34.49 -34.91
CA TYR A 174 -29.08 -33.83 -35.79
C TYR A 174 -28.77 -34.67 -37.02
N SER A 175 -28.86 -34.07 -38.22
CA SER A 175 -28.30 -34.60 -39.46
C SER A 175 -27.13 -33.76 -39.97
N LEU A 176 -26.35 -34.33 -40.86
CA LEU A 176 -25.29 -33.63 -41.58
C LEU A 176 -25.91 -32.96 -42.82
N ASN A 177 -25.66 -31.67 -43.00
CA ASN A 177 -25.99 -31.00 -44.26
C ASN A 177 -24.98 -31.34 -45.37
N ASP A 178 -25.25 -30.89 -46.60
CA ASP A 178 -24.41 -31.11 -47.80
C ASP A 178 -22.95 -30.63 -47.66
N LYS A 179 -22.60 -29.92 -46.58
CA LYS A 179 -21.25 -29.46 -46.24
C LYS A 179 -20.66 -30.16 -45.01
N ASN A 180 -21.21 -31.32 -44.62
CA ASN A 180 -20.83 -32.08 -43.42
C ASN A 180 -20.91 -31.26 -42.11
N ARG A 181 -21.85 -30.32 -42.00
CA ARG A 181 -22.10 -29.58 -40.76
C ARG A 181 -23.40 -30.07 -40.13
N LEU A 182 -23.36 -30.30 -38.83
CA LEU A 182 -24.52 -30.69 -38.02
C LEU A 182 -25.61 -29.61 -38.11
N ARG A 183 -26.81 -30.01 -38.50
CA ARG A 183 -28.03 -29.21 -38.50
C ARG A 183 -29.02 -29.86 -37.54
N ALA A 184 -29.66 -29.07 -36.68
CA ALA A 184 -30.71 -29.56 -35.81
C ALA A 184 -32.00 -29.73 -36.64
N ASP A 185 -32.54 -30.94 -36.70
CA ASP A 185 -33.71 -31.29 -37.53
C ASP A 185 -35.01 -31.36 -36.72
N GLY A 186 -34.91 -31.45 -35.40
CA GLY A 186 -36.07 -31.44 -34.51
C GLY A 186 -35.64 -31.48 -33.04
N ILE A 187 -36.53 -31.04 -32.14
CA ILE A 187 -36.34 -31.20 -30.70
C ILE A 187 -36.72 -32.64 -30.33
N ILE A 188 -35.86 -33.32 -29.57
CA ILE A 188 -36.21 -34.64 -29.01
C ILE A 188 -37.25 -34.43 -27.91
N LEU A 189 -38.36 -35.16 -27.97
CA LEU A 189 -39.45 -35.06 -27.00
C LEU A 189 -39.48 -36.28 -26.06
N ASN A 190 -39.89 -36.06 -24.82
CA ASN A 190 -40.26 -37.11 -23.87
C ASN A 190 -41.58 -37.79 -24.31
N LEU A 191 -41.93 -38.92 -23.68
CA LEU A 191 -43.19 -39.64 -23.95
C LEU A 191 -44.46 -38.79 -23.71
N ASP A 192 -44.35 -37.73 -22.92
CA ASP A 192 -45.43 -36.77 -22.63
C ASP A 192 -45.49 -35.57 -23.60
N GLY A 193 -44.62 -35.55 -24.63
CA GLY A 193 -44.55 -34.48 -25.63
C GLY A 193 -43.77 -33.24 -25.20
N THR A 194 -43.15 -33.23 -24.02
CA THR A 194 -42.28 -32.12 -23.58
C THR A 194 -40.86 -32.25 -24.17
N PRO A 195 -40.12 -31.14 -24.41
CA PRO A 195 -38.73 -31.20 -24.82
C PRO A 195 -37.86 -31.99 -23.83
N LEU A 196 -37.07 -32.94 -24.33
CA LEU A 196 -36.06 -33.63 -23.54
C LEU A 196 -34.97 -32.62 -23.18
N ILE A 197 -34.82 -32.34 -21.90
CA ILE A 197 -33.80 -31.44 -21.36
C ILE A 197 -32.82 -32.28 -20.56
N LYS A 198 -31.52 -32.19 -20.87
CA LYS A 198 -30.46 -32.83 -20.10
C LYS A 198 -29.54 -31.79 -19.48
N GLU A 199 -29.07 -32.10 -18.29
CA GLU A 199 -28.02 -31.34 -17.63
C GLU A 199 -26.67 -31.70 -18.26
N GLU A 200 -25.98 -30.73 -18.86
CA GLU A 200 -24.65 -30.93 -19.46
C GLU A 200 -23.69 -29.80 -19.08
N ALA A 201 -22.39 -30.08 -19.07
CA ALA A 201 -21.35 -29.10 -18.76
C ALA A 201 -21.25 -28.01 -19.86
N LYS A 202 -21.03 -26.75 -19.46
CA LYS A 202 -20.84 -25.64 -20.41
C LYS A 202 -19.53 -25.78 -21.19
N GLY A 203 -19.57 -26.33 -22.40
CA GLY A 203 -18.34 -26.61 -23.15
C GLY A 203 -17.65 -25.42 -23.83
N LYS A 204 -18.37 -24.39 -24.32
CA LYS A 204 -17.72 -23.27 -25.03
C LYS A 204 -17.01 -22.31 -24.07
N PHE A 205 -15.76 -21.97 -24.37
CA PHE A 205 -15.07 -20.85 -23.71
C PHE A 205 -15.64 -19.50 -24.16
N LYS A 206 -15.58 -18.51 -23.26
CA LYS A 206 -16.01 -17.14 -23.60
C LYS A 206 -15.06 -16.58 -24.65
N LEU A 207 -15.60 -15.83 -25.63
CA LEU A 207 -14.78 -15.18 -26.67
C LEU A 207 -13.68 -14.29 -26.04
N LYS A 208 -14.02 -13.60 -24.95
CA LYS A 208 -13.07 -12.80 -24.16
C LYS A 208 -11.87 -13.62 -23.66
N SER A 209 -12.06 -14.88 -23.28
CA SER A 209 -10.98 -15.76 -22.80
C SER A 209 -10.03 -16.14 -23.94
N ILE A 210 -10.58 -16.41 -25.13
CA ILE A 210 -9.80 -16.70 -26.35
C ILE A 210 -8.98 -15.45 -26.75
N GLU A 211 -9.60 -14.27 -26.71
CA GLU A 211 -8.91 -13.00 -26.97
C GLU A 211 -7.83 -12.68 -25.95
N LEU A 212 -8.02 -13.02 -24.67
CA LEU A 212 -6.99 -12.87 -23.63
C LEU A 212 -5.76 -13.77 -23.89
N CYS A 213 -5.98 -15.00 -24.37
CA CYS A 213 -4.89 -15.88 -24.81
C CYS A 213 -4.10 -15.24 -25.94
N LYS A 214 -4.80 -14.81 -27.00
CA LYS A 214 -4.22 -14.15 -28.17
C LYS A 214 -3.45 -12.89 -27.77
N GLN A 215 -4.05 -12.05 -26.94
CA GLN A 215 -3.45 -10.81 -26.46
C GLN A 215 -2.17 -11.04 -25.66
N SER A 216 -2.16 -12.06 -24.78
CA SER A 216 -0.97 -12.38 -24.00
C SER A 216 0.21 -12.74 -24.88
N ILE A 217 -0.03 -13.56 -25.90
CA ILE A 217 0.99 -14.03 -26.85
C ILE A 217 1.51 -12.87 -27.68
N THR A 218 0.61 -12.11 -28.31
CA THR A 218 0.98 -10.98 -29.17
C THR A 218 1.80 -9.92 -28.42
N ASN A 219 1.38 -9.54 -27.20
CA ASN A 219 2.10 -8.53 -26.42
C ASN A 219 3.50 -8.96 -26.01
N GLU A 220 3.71 -10.26 -25.77
CA GLU A 220 5.00 -10.80 -25.36
C GLU A 220 5.95 -10.98 -26.55
N ILE A 221 5.43 -11.26 -27.75
CA ILE A 221 6.23 -11.28 -29.00
C ILE A 221 6.69 -9.87 -29.38
N ILE A 222 5.78 -8.90 -29.34
CA ILE A 222 6.08 -7.51 -29.73
C ILE A 222 7.02 -6.83 -28.70
N LYS A 223 7.15 -7.36 -27.47
CA LYS A 223 8.07 -6.89 -26.41
C LYS A 223 7.97 -5.38 -26.07
N GLU A 224 6.84 -4.73 -26.34
CA GLU A 224 6.66 -3.29 -26.15
C GLU A 224 6.05 -2.91 -24.79
N LYS A 225 6.46 -3.58 -23.70
CA LYS A 225 6.10 -3.13 -22.35
C LYS A 225 6.54 -1.67 -22.15
N ASP A 226 7.72 -1.31 -22.63
CA ASP A 226 8.27 0.04 -22.47
C ASP A 226 7.54 1.08 -23.32
N LEU A 227 7.16 0.77 -24.57
CA LEU A 227 6.43 1.72 -25.42
C LEU A 227 5.01 1.96 -24.88
N ASN A 228 4.32 0.91 -24.42
CA ASN A 228 3.01 1.06 -23.78
C ASN A 228 3.08 1.84 -22.46
N LEU A 229 4.14 1.64 -21.67
CA LEU A 229 4.40 2.43 -20.47
C LEU A 229 4.64 3.90 -20.83
N GLN A 230 5.45 4.20 -21.85
CA GLN A 230 5.69 5.56 -22.33
C GLN A 230 4.40 6.22 -22.86
N ILE A 231 3.58 5.51 -23.65
CA ILE A 231 2.27 6.00 -24.13
C ILE A 231 1.38 6.38 -22.93
N ASN A 232 1.31 5.51 -21.92
CA ASN A 232 0.49 5.75 -20.74
C ASN A 232 1.05 6.89 -19.87
N GLN A 233 2.38 7.03 -19.75
CA GLN A 233 3.04 8.12 -19.04
C GLN A 233 2.74 9.47 -19.71
N VAL A 234 2.86 9.56 -21.05
CA VAL A 234 2.55 10.79 -21.78
C VAL A 234 1.08 11.19 -21.59
N ILE A 235 0.15 10.23 -21.73
CA ILE A 235 -1.29 10.48 -21.53
C ILE A 235 -1.61 10.94 -20.10
N ARG A 236 -1.06 10.28 -19.07
CA ARG A 236 -1.46 10.50 -17.67
C ARG A 236 -0.67 11.60 -16.98
N GLU A 237 0.65 11.58 -17.11
CA GLU A 237 1.56 12.39 -16.29
C GLU A 237 1.98 13.67 -17.00
N ARG A 238 2.14 13.65 -18.33
CA ARG A 238 2.56 14.85 -19.08
C ARG A 238 1.37 15.70 -19.50
N ILE A 239 0.43 15.11 -20.26
CA ILE A 239 -0.69 15.84 -20.84
C ILE A 239 -1.80 16.10 -19.80
N ASN A 240 -2.36 15.07 -19.16
CA ASN A 240 -3.57 15.27 -18.35
C ASN A 240 -3.32 15.84 -16.93
N SER A 241 -2.11 15.70 -16.37
CA SER A 241 -1.81 16.02 -14.95
C SER A 241 -2.07 17.49 -14.58
N SER A 242 -1.76 18.42 -15.48
CA SER A 242 -1.93 19.85 -15.26
C SER A 242 -3.21 20.43 -15.86
N PHE A 243 -4.02 19.61 -16.55
CA PHE A 243 -5.21 20.06 -17.28
C PHE A 243 -6.21 20.76 -16.37
N ARG A 244 -6.58 20.13 -15.25
CA ARG A 244 -7.52 20.70 -14.27
C ARG A 244 -7.04 22.03 -13.71
N THR A 245 -5.76 22.15 -13.39
CA THR A 245 -5.19 23.39 -12.86
C THR A 245 -5.19 24.50 -13.91
N LYS A 246 -4.84 24.17 -15.16
CA LYS A 246 -4.80 25.12 -16.28
C LYS A 246 -6.18 25.59 -16.72
N LEU A 247 -7.21 24.74 -16.62
CA LEU A 247 -8.62 25.13 -16.84
C LEU A 247 -9.06 26.32 -15.96
N PHE A 248 -8.45 26.52 -14.79
CA PHE A 248 -8.78 27.63 -13.89
C PHE A 248 -7.80 28.82 -13.96
N GLN A 249 -6.60 28.62 -14.51
CA GLN A 249 -5.54 29.64 -14.57
C GLN A 249 -5.54 30.39 -15.90
N ASP A 250 -5.89 29.71 -16.98
CA ASP A 250 -5.94 30.26 -18.33
C ASP A 250 -7.30 30.91 -18.58
N GLN A 251 -7.30 32.21 -18.91
CA GLN A 251 -8.54 32.98 -19.11
C GLN A 251 -9.38 32.46 -20.29
N GLU A 252 -8.75 31.97 -21.35
CA GLU A 252 -9.45 31.47 -22.54
C GLU A 252 -10.10 30.11 -22.27
N LEU A 253 -9.37 29.19 -21.64
CA LEU A 253 -9.88 27.88 -21.25
C LEU A 253 -11.00 27.99 -20.21
N LEU A 254 -10.86 28.90 -19.24
CA LEU A 254 -11.88 29.17 -18.23
C LEU A 254 -13.16 29.73 -18.86
N SER A 255 -13.02 30.66 -19.82
CA SER A 255 -14.17 31.21 -20.56
C SER A 255 -14.91 30.12 -21.33
N LYS A 256 -14.19 29.28 -22.09
CA LYS A 256 -14.77 28.13 -22.82
C LYS A 256 -15.44 27.12 -21.87
N MET A 257 -14.86 26.87 -20.70
CA MET A 257 -15.44 25.99 -19.68
C MET A 257 -16.75 26.55 -19.12
N ASN A 258 -16.81 27.84 -18.79
CA ASN A 258 -18.02 28.47 -18.25
C ASN A 258 -19.16 28.50 -19.27
N GLN A 259 -18.86 28.83 -20.54
CA GLN A 259 -19.85 28.77 -21.62
C GLN A 259 -20.41 27.37 -21.82
N LEU A 260 -19.58 26.33 -21.71
CA LEU A 260 -20.04 24.96 -21.80
C LEU A 260 -20.89 24.57 -20.58
N TYR A 261 -20.47 24.98 -19.38
CA TYR A 261 -21.16 24.71 -18.12
C TYR A 261 -22.62 25.18 -18.14
N GLU A 262 -22.89 26.40 -18.63
CA GLU A 262 -24.26 26.96 -18.75
C GLU A 262 -25.18 26.13 -19.67
N THR A 263 -24.62 25.32 -20.56
CA THR A 263 -25.39 24.50 -21.51
C THR A 263 -25.55 23.03 -21.08
N LEU A 264 -24.90 22.61 -20.00
CA LEU A 264 -24.94 21.23 -19.52
C LEU A 264 -26.34 20.86 -19.02
N PRO A 265 -26.75 19.58 -19.13
CA PRO A 265 -28.08 19.17 -18.76
C PRO A 265 -28.22 19.13 -17.24
N ASP A 266 -29.32 19.69 -16.74
CA ASP A 266 -29.65 19.64 -15.31
C ASP A 266 -30.11 18.23 -14.92
N CYS A 267 -29.14 17.41 -14.53
CA CYS A 267 -29.34 16.03 -14.12
C CYS A 267 -28.45 15.68 -12.92
N ASN A 268 -28.62 14.50 -12.33
CA ASN A 268 -27.80 14.07 -11.20
C ASN A 268 -26.31 14.11 -11.58
N ARG A 269 -25.47 14.80 -10.79
CA ARG A 269 -24.04 15.02 -11.07
C ARG A 269 -23.23 13.72 -11.10
N SER A 270 -23.72 12.64 -10.52
CA SER A 270 -23.13 11.29 -10.70
C SER A 270 -23.16 10.82 -12.16
N LEU A 271 -24.08 11.36 -12.98
CA LEU A 271 -24.22 11.05 -14.40
C LEU A 271 -23.27 11.88 -15.29
N TRP A 272 -22.64 12.94 -14.75
CA TRP A 272 -21.64 13.75 -15.45
C TRP A 272 -20.29 13.03 -15.51
N ASN A 273 -20.24 12.00 -16.36
CA ASN A 273 -19.03 11.27 -16.71
C ASN A 273 -18.93 11.24 -18.23
N TYR A 274 -17.72 11.37 -18.76
CA TYR A 274 -17.50 11.56 -20.19
C TYR A 274 -18.20 10.51 -21.07
N ASN A 275 -18.18 9.24 -20.67
CA ASN A 275 -18.80 8.14 -21.44
C ASN A 275 -20.30 7.89 -21.15
N ASN A 276 -20.95 8.73 -20.34
CA ASN A 276 -22.38 8.56 -20.07
C ASN A 276 -23.22 8.97 -21.30
N ASN A 277 -24.29 8.23 -21.59
CA ASN A 277 -25.18 8.50 -22.72
C ASN A 277 -25.74 9.94 -22.70
N ILE A 278 -26.01 10.49 -21.51
CA ILE A 278 -26.55 11.85 -21.35
C ILE A 278 -25.51 12.91 -21.75
N MET A 279 -24.21 12.59 -21.66
CA MET A 279 -23.13 13.52 -21.99
C MET A 279 -22.72 13.49 -23.48
N LYS A 280 -23.25 12.55 -24.28
CA LYS A 280 -22.91 12.40 -25.71
C LYS A 280 -23.02 13.71 -26.52
N PRO A 281 -24.08 14.54 -26.37
CA PRO A 281 -24.18 15.80 -27.12
C PRO A 281 -23.09 16.83 -26.78
N TYR A 282 -22.39 16.66 -25.66
CA TYR A 282 -21.42 17.62 -25.12
C TYR A 282 -19.97 17.17 -25.30
N GLN A 283 -19.74 15.89 -25.61
CA GLN A 283 -18.39 15.33 -25.79
C GLN A 283 -17.54 16.14 -26.77
N GLN A 284 -18.11 16.53 -27.91
CA GLN A 284 -17.38 17.29 -28.93
C GLN A 284 -16.85 18.63 -28.39
N LYS A 285 -17.68 19.37 -27.64
CA LYS A 285 -17.27 20.66 -27.03
C LYS A 285 -16.20 20.46 -25.95
N ILE A 286 -16.25 19.36 -25.20
CA ILE A 286 -15.23 19.00 -24.21
C ILE A 286 -13.92 18.63 -24.91
N ASP A 287 -14.00 17.94 -26.04
CA ASP A 287 -12.84 17.58 -26.86
C ASP A 287 -12.22 18.82 -27.52
N ASP A 288 -13.02 19.83 -27.89
CA ASP A 288 -12.53 21.12 -28.38
C ASP A 288 -11.71 21.85 -27.30
N ILE A 289 -12.21 21.91 -26.06
CA ILE A 289 -11.48 22.50 -24.92
C ILE A 289 -10.18 21.72 -24.65
N SER A 290 -10.27 20.39 -24.69
CA SER A 290 -9.13 19.49 -24.50
C SER A 290 -8.07 19.70 -25.60
N ARG A 291 -8.49 19.89 -26.86
CA ARG A 291 -7.60 20.20 -27.99
C ARG A 291 -6.95 21.57 -27.84
N SER A 292 -7.71 22.62 -27.51
CA SER A 292 -7.14 23.96 -27.26
C SER A 292 -6.05 23.89 -26.18
N TYR A 293 -6.30 23.15 -25.09
CA TYR A 293 -5.29 22.95 -24.05
C TYR A 293 -4.04 22.19 -24.57
N ILE A 294 -4.23 21.11 -25.31
CA ILE A 294 -3.11 20.34 -25.87
C ILE A 294 -2.28 21.22 -26.81
N GLU A 295 -2.92 22.00 -27.68
CA GLU A 295 -2.26 22.89 -28.63
C GLU A 295 -1.44 23.98 -27.91
N SER A 296 -2.01 24.60 -26.87
CA SER A 296 -1.35 25.68 -26.12
C SER A 296 -0.22 25.20 -25.20
N TYR A 297 -0.32 24.00 -24.64
CA TYR A 297 0.57 23.57 -23.54
C TYR A 297 1.36 22.29 -23.79
N HIS A 298 0.91 21.40 -24.70
CA HIS A 298 1.45 20.04 -24.86
C HIS A 298 1.57 19.59 -26.32
N SER A 299 1.72 20.52 -27.26
CA SER A 299 1.71 20.23 -28.70
C SER A 299 2.80 19.23 -29.11
N GLU A 300 4.01 19.38 -28.57
CA GLU A 300 5.15 18.49 -28.84
C GLU A 300 4.98 17.10 -28.20
N ASP A 301 4.45 17.02 -26.97
CA ASP A 301 4.16 15.74 -26.33
C ASP A 301 3.03 14.99 -27.05
N PHE A 302 2.05 15.71 -27.59
CA PHE A 302 0.96 15.12 -28.37
C PHE A 302 1.42 14.61 -29.74
N LYS A 303 2.31 15.32 -30.44
CA LYS A 303 2.95 14.81 -31.67
C LYS A 303 3.72 13.52 -31.41
N LYS A 304 4.50 13.47 -30.33
CA LYS A 304 5.23 12.25 -29.91
C LYS A 304 4.26 11.11 -29.60
N LEU A 305 3.18 11.39 -28.88
CA LEU A 305 2.12 10.41 -28.61
C LEU A 305 1.54 9.85 -29.91
N LEU A 306 1.18 10.70 -30.87
CA LEU A 306 0.63 10.25 -32.16
C LEU A 306 1.60 9.33 -32.91
N ALA A 307 2.89 9.68 -32.99
CA ALA A 307 3.90 8.85 -33.63
C ALA A 307 4.04 7.48 -32.95
N MET A 308 4.01 7.44 -31.61
CA MET A 308 4.07 6.19 -30.85
C MET A 308 2.81 5.33 -31.05
N LEU A 309 1.64 5.97 -31.09
CA LEU A 309 0.36 5.29 -31.34
C LEU A 309 0.28 4.73 -32.77
N ASP A 310 0.75 5.47 -33.78
CA ASP A 310 0.81 5.01 -35.16
C ASP A 310 1.72 3.79 -35.31
N ARG A 311 2.91 3.84 -34.69
CA ARG A 311 3.83 2.71 -34.64
C ARG A 311 3.17 1.48 -34.00
N GLN A 312 2.57 1.63 -32.82
CA GLN A 312 1.94 0.53 -32.10
C GLN A 312 0.71 -0.02 -32.83
N SER A 313 -0.12 0.85 -33.44
CA SER A 313 -1.32 0.44 -34.17
C SER A 313 -0.96 -0.36 -35.42
N ASN A 314 0.11 0.02 -36.14
CA ASN A 314 0.61 -0.75 -37.27
C ASN A 314 1.08 -2.15 -36.84
N LEU A 315 1.81 -2.27 -35.73
CA LEU A 315 2.27 -3.57 -35.20
C LEU A 315 1.11 -4.47 -34.74
N TYR A 316 0.06 -3.90 -34.15
CA TYR A 316 -1.14 -4.67 -33.81
C TYR A 316 -1.96 -5.03 -35.05
N ARG A 317 -1.98 -4.20 -36.08
CA ARG A 317 -2.65 -4.54 -37.34
C ARG A 317 -2.00 -5.74 -38.02
N THR A 318 -0.66 -5.86 -37.98
CA THR A 318 0.02 -7.07 -38.50
C THR A 318 -0.24 -8.28 -37.62
N ALA A 319 -0.30 -8.13 -36.29
CA ALA A 319 -0.52 -9.25 -35.38
C ALA A 319 -1.97 -9.79 -35.32
N TYR A 320 -2.97 -8.90 -35.35
CA TYR A 320 -4.39 -9.26 -35.21
C TYR A 320 -5.15 -9.30 -36.55
N GLY A 321 -4.56 -8.81 -37.65
CA GLY A 321 -5.20 -8.65 -38.95
C GLY A 321 -6.14 -7.44 -39.01
N ASN A 322 -7.09 -7.43 -39.96
CA ASN A 322 -8.17 -6.43 -40.03
C ASN A 322 -9.16 -6.60 -38.86
N SER A 323 -8.72 -6.23 -37.65
CA SER A 323 -9.58 -6.13 -36.48
C SER A 323 -10.44 -4.86 -36.54
N SER A 324 -11.61 -4.90 -35.90
CA SER A 324 -12.58 -3.79 -35.87
C SER A 324 -12.21 -2.65 -34.89
N SER A 325 -11.14 -2.80 -34.10
CA SER A 325 -10.71 -1.80 -33.11
C SER A 325 -9.33 -1.25 -33.44
N ASP A 326 -9.24 0.03 -33.80
CA ASP A 326 -7.96 0.72 -33.98
C ASP A 326 -7.37 1.08 -32.60
N PHE A 327 -6.14 0.61 -32.34
CA PHE A 327 -5.44 0.88 -31.08
C PHE A 327 -5.20 2.37 -30.86
N LYS A 328 -4.85 3.10 -31.92
CA LYS A 328 -4.63 4.55 -31.87
C LYS A 328 -5.92 5.25 -31.47
N GLU A 329 -7.03 4.92 -32.11
CA GLU A 329 -8.34 5.48 -31.76
C GLU A 329 -8.73 5.14 -30.32
N THR A 330 -8.49 3.90 -29.88
CA THR A 330 -8.77 3.46 -28.52
C THR A 330 -7.99 4.26 -27.49
N LYS A 331 -6.70 4.53 -27.74
CA LYS A 331 -5.84 5.31 -26.85
C LYS A 331 -6.13 6.81 -26.88
N LEU A 332 -6.45 7.37 -28.03
CA LEU A 332 -6.91 8.76 -28.13
C LEU A 332 -8.24 8.93 -27.41
N LYS A 333 -9.16 7.97 -27.56
CA LYS A 333 -10.41 7.94 -26.79
C LYS A 333 -10.17 7.83 -25.29
N ASP A 334 -9.18 7.06 -24.82
CA ASP A 334 -8.78 7.02 -23.40
C ASP A 334 -8.24 8.39 -22.94
N LEU A 335 -7.40 9.06 -23.73
CA LEU A 335 -6.91 10.42 -23.44
C LEU A 335 -8.08 11.41 -23.28
N TYR A 336 -8.96 11.51 -24.27
CA TYR A 336 -10.12 12.41 -24.21
C TYR A 336 -11.12 12.02 -23.12
N THR A 337 -11.31 10.72 -22.86
CA THR A 337 -12.10 10.26 -21.71
C THR A 337 -11.52 10.74 -20.40
N ARG A 338 -10.20 10.66 -20.22
CA ARG A 338 -9.52 11.13 -19.00
C ARG A 338 -9.62 12.63 -18.86
N MET A 339 -9.34 13.38 -19.91
CA MET A 339 -9.44 14.83 -19.92
C MET A 339 -10.88 15.28 -19.68
N GLY A 340 -11.86 14.67 -20.35
CA GLY A 340 -13.26 14.95 -20.12
C GLY A 340 -13.73 14.61 -18.71
N ASN A 341 -13.25 13.53 -18.11
CA ASN A 341 -13.51 13.25 -16.70
C ASN A 341 -12.78 14.23 -15.76
N SER A 342 -11.57 14.70 -16.11
CA SER A 342 -10.88 15.77 -15.38
C SER A 342 -11.64 17.10 -15.47
N PHE A 343 -12.22 17.40 -16.64
CA PHE A 343 -13.12 18.53 -16.88
C PHE A 343 -14.38 18.43 -16.02
N PHE A 344 -15.06 17.27 -16.02
CA PHE A 344 -16.21 17.07 -15.14
C PHE A 344 -15.84 17.04 -13.66
N LYS A 345 -14.64 16.63 -13.28
CA LYS A 345 -14.14 16.79 -11.90
C LYS A 345 -13.93 18.27 -11.58
N ALA A 346 -13.43 19.07 -12.51
CA ALA A 346 -13.31 20.52 -12.36
C ALA A 346 -14.69 21.18 -12.20
N ILE A 347 -15.65 20.79 -13.04
CA ILE A 347 -17.04 21.26 -12.97
C ILE A 347 -17.74 20.76 -11.72
N LYS A 348 -17.60 19.50 -11.29
CA LYS A 348 -18.18 19.00 -10.03
C LYS A 348 -17.60 19.72 -8.82
N VAL A 349 -16.38 20.21 -8.92
CA VAL A 349 -15.78 21.07 -7.89
C VAL A 349 -16.39 22.46 -7.94
N LEU A 350 -16.61 23.04 -9.13
CA LEU A 350 -17.41 24.27 -9.27
C LEU A 350 -18.85 24.09 -8.77
N ASP A 351 -19.52 22.98 -9.10
CA ASP A 351 -20.87 22.62 -8.66
C ASP A 351 -20.93 22.36 -7.17
N LYS A 352 -19.92 21.73 -6.58
CA LYS A 352 -19.83 21.55 -5.12
C LYS A 352 -19.55 22.88 -4.44
N GLU A 353 -18.79 23.78 -5.07
CA GLU A 353 -18.58 25.16 -4.62
C GLU A 353 -19.88 26.00 -4.76
N LEU A 354 -20.71 25.76 -5.80
CA LEU A 354 -21.99 26.45 -6.06
C LEU A 354 -23.20 25.85 -5.29
N ALA A 355 -23.22 24.54 -5.04
CA ALA A 355 -24.29 23.82 -4.33
C ALA A 355 -24.07 23.73 -2.82
N ALA A 356 -22.83 23.90 -2.34
CA ALA A 356 -22.56 24.14 -0.91
C ALA A 356 -23.20 25.44 -0.40
N ASP A 357 -23.67 26.31 -1.31
CA ASP A 357 -24.46 27.50 -1.02
C ASP A 357 -25.94 27.19 -0.66
N GLN A 358 -26.43 25.94 -0.87
CA GLN A 358 -27.86 25.61 -0.68
C GLN A 358 -28.21 24.39 0.19
N THR A 359 -27.31 23.46 0.50
CA THR A 359 -27.62 22.36 1.44
C THR A 359 -26.40 21.94 2.27
N LEU A 360 -26.61 21.91 3.60
CA LEU A 360 -25.61 21.74 4.65
C LEU A 360 -24.86 20.39 4.61
N PRO A 361 -23.53 20.45 4.71
CA PRO A 361 -22.78 19.61 5.63
C PRO A 361 -21.87 20.44 6.56
N SER A 362 -21.68 19.93 7.78
CA SER A 362 -20.97 20.53 8.91
C SER A 362 -19.43 20.59 8.81
N VAL A 363 -18.87 21.79 9.05
CA VAL A 363 -17.64 22.18 9.79
C VAL A 363 -16.36 21.34 9.68
N PRO A 364 -15.27 21.85 9.05
CA PRO A 364 -13.91 21.68 9.56
C PRO A 364 -13.59 22.58 10.76
N ASN A 365 -13.62 21.90 11.91
CA ASN A 365 -13.01 22.27 13.18
C ASN A 365 -11.55 22.71 12.93
N LEU A 366 -11.07 23.80 13.55
CA LEU A 366 -9.63 24.13 13.55
C LEU A 366 -8.91 23.22 14.55
N SER A 367 -9.02 21.91 14.30
CA SER A 367 -7.88 21.08 14.46
C SER A 367 -6.82 21.62 13.48
N LEU A 368 -5.81 22.33 14.02
CA LEU A 368 -4.51 21.70 13.89
C LEU A 368 -4.72 20.30 14.48
N GLU A 369 -5.22 19.36 13.67
CA GLU A 369 -4.68 18.04 13.78
C GLU A 369 -3.21 18.38 13.55
N PRO A 370 -2.31 18.09 14.50
CA PRO A 370 -1.01 17.69 14.02
C PRO A 370 -1.31 16.82 12.80
N LYS A 371 -0.58 17.00 11.70
CA LYS A 371 -0.32 15.80 10.91
C LYS A 371 0.36 14.88 11.91
N PHE A 372 -0.43 14.14 12.68
CA PHE A 372 0.00 13.09 13.56
C PHE A 372 0.35 12.02 12.55
N THR A 373 1.54 12.18 11.99
CA THR A 373 2.39 11.05 11.76
C THR A 373 2.19 10.17 12.98
N LEU A 374 1.74 8.92 12.81
CA LEU A 374 2.04 7.88 13.80
C LEU A 374 3.51 8.14 14.18
N GLU A 375 3.76 8.78 15.32
CA GLU A 375 5.13 9.21 15.63
C GLU A 375 5.98 7.93 15.64
N PRO A 376 7.28 8.02 15.30
CA PRO A 376 8.16 6.85 15.38
C PRO A 376 7.87 6.16 16.71
N LYS A 377 7.55 4.88 16.63
CA LYS A 377 7.20 4.09 17.82
C LYS A 377 8.33 4.30 18.85
N PRO A 378 8.04 4.22 20.17
CA PRO A 378 9.09 4.18 21.17
C PRO A 378 10.20 3.24 20.70
N LEU A 379 11.46 3.65 20.85
CA LEU A 379 12.61 2.87 20.37
C LEU A 379 12.50 1.39 20.76
N GLU A 380 11.97 1.11 21.95
CA GLU A 380 11.70 -0.22 22.48
C GLU A 380 10.76 -1.06 21.60
N GLN A 381 9.71 -0.45 21.06
CA GLN A 381 8.79 -1.12 20.13
C GLN A 381 9.41 -1.29 18.76
N GLU A 382 10.12 -0.28 18.24
CA GLU A 382 10.83 -0.35 16.95
C GLU A 382 11.90 -1.46 16.93
N LEU A 383 12.70 -1.53 17.99
CA LEU A 383 13.68 -2.59 18.20
C LEU A 383 13.03 -3.94 18.45
N SER A 384 11.82 -4.00 19.02
CA SER A 384 11.09 -5.26 19.16
C SER A 384 10.74 -5.90 17.82
N GLU A 385 10.33 -5.10 16.82
CA GLU A 385 10.02 -5.59 15.47
C GLU A 385 11.26 -6.16 14.77
N ILE A 386 12.40 -5.49 14.94
CA ILE A 386 13.72 -5.92 14.44
C ILE A 386 14.15 -7.24 15.06
N TYR A 387 13.92 -7.41 16.36
CA TYR A 387 14.38 -8.59 17.07
C TYR A 387 13.57 -9.83 16.70
N GLN A 388 12.25 -9.70 16.45
CA GLN A 388 11.44 -10.76 15.85
C GLN A 388 11.78 -11.00 14.38
N ALA A 389 11.98 -9.94 13.59
CA ALA A 389 12.38 -10.07 12.19
C ALA A 389 13.78 -10.67 11.99
N TYR A 390 14.68 -10.62 12.98
CA TYR A 390 15.94 -11.37 12.91
C TYR A 390 15.77 -12.86 13.24
N GLU A 391 14.64 -13.26 13.82
CA GLU A 391 14.35 -14.65 14.20
C GLU A 391 13.70 -15.48 13.10
N GLU A 392 12.87 -14.87 12.24
CA GLU A 392 11.95 -15.62 11.36
C GLU A 392 12.36 -15.76 9.87
N PRO A 393 12.94 -14.75 9.15
CA PRO A 393 13.18 -14.85 7.71
C PRO A 393 14.63 -15.16 7.30
N ASN A 394 15.63 -14.52 7.92
CA ASN A 394 17.05 -14.67 7.50
C ASN A 394 17.67 -16.01 7.94
N THR A 395 17.07 -16.62 8.95
CA THR A 395 17.33 -18.00 9.36
C THR A 395 16.83 -18.96 8.29
N ILE A 396 15.60 -18.88 7.78
CA ILE A 396 15.04 -19.91 6.88
C ILE A 396 15.79 -20.02 5.53
N ASN A 397 16.15 -18.91 4.87
CA ASN A 397 16.89 -18.96 3.60
C ASN A 397 18.36 -19.36 3.77
N PHE A 398 18.98 -19.07 4.91
CA PHE A 398 20.33 -19.55 5.24
C PHE A 398 20.33 -21.01 5.73
N LEU A 399 19.26 -21.44 6.42
CA LEU A 399 19.09 -22.75 7.07
C LEU A 399 18.55 -23.85 6.14
N GLN A 400 18.04 -23.54 4.95
CA GLN A 400 17.74 -24.58 3.95
C GLN A 400 18.99 -25.34 3.48
N THR A 401 20.21 -24.88 3.83
CA THR A 401 21.44 -25.50 3.35
C THR A 401 22.26 -26.27 4.39
N ASN A 402 22.17 -26.02 5.70
CA ASN A 402 22.95 -26.78 6.69
C ASN A 402 22.37 -26.64 8.12
N SER A 403 22.10 -27.75 8.80
CA SER A 403 22.06 -27.80 10.28
C SER A 403 23.47 -27.47 10.80
N LYS A 404 23.60 -26.52 11.73
CA LYS A 404 24.93 -26.12 12.25
C LYS A 404 24.90 -26.04 13.76
N GLU A 405 25.81 -26.80 14.36
CA GLU A 405 25.90 -27.10 15.79
C GLU A 405 27.05 -26.32 16.45
N PHE A 406 26.82 -25.76 17.64
CA PHE A 406 27.89 -25.35 18.56
C PHE A 406 27.55 -25.82 19.98
N SER A 407 28.27 -26.84 20.45
CA SER A 407 28.14 -27.41 21.80
C SER A 407 29.52 -27.54 22.44
N MET A 408 29.65 -27.12 23.70
CA MET A 408 30.92 -27.22 24.43
C MET A 408 30.68 -27.63 25.88
N ASN A 409 31.28 -28.76 26.28
CA ASN A 409 31.19 -29.40 27.61
C ASN A 409 29.78 -29.76 28.12
N GLY A 410 28.76 -29.74 27.25
CA GLY A 410 27.38 -30.13 27.59
C GLY A 410 26.62 -29.16 28.49
N ARG A 411 27.17 -27.97 28.81
CA ARG A 411 26.52 -26.98 29.70
C ARG A 411 25.55 -26.06 28.98
N TYR A 412 25.96 -25.54 27.83
CA TYR A 412 25.15 -24.70 26.94
C TYR A 412 25.49 -25.00 25.49
N TYR A 413 24.49 -24.92 24.62
CA TYR A 413 24.68 -25.04 23.18
C TYR A 413 23.71 -24.11 22.42
N LEU A 414 24.09 -23.80 21.19
CA LEU A 414 23.29 -22.99 20.27
C LEU A 414 23.14 -23.76 18.95
N GLU A 415 21.92 -24.22 18.71
CA GLU A 415 21.56 -25.02 17.55
C GLU A 415 20.07 -24.87 17.23
N TRP A 416 19.75 -24.65 15.96
CA TRP A 416 18.37 -24.66 15.47
C TRP A 416 17.94 -26.10 15.18
N GLU A 417 17.68 -26.86 16.24
CA GLU A 417 17.17 -28.22 16.17
C GLU A 417 15.82 -28.25 15.43
N GLU A 418 15.55 -29.33 14.68
CA GLU A 418 14.25 -29.49 13.99
C GLU A 418 13.08 -29.49 14.99
N GLU A 419 13.29 -30.09 16.16
CA GLU A 419 12.34 -30.12 17.27
C GLU A 419 12.01 -28.70 17.77
N PHE A 420 13.02 -27.83 17.90
CA PHE A 420 12.85 -26.43 18.25
C PHE A 420 12.04 -25.67 17.18
N LYS A 421 12.38 -25.85 15.90
CA LYS A 421 11.69 -25.19 14.78
C LYS A 421 10.21 -25.59 14.70
N ILE A 422 9.93 -26.89 14.85
CA ILE A 422 8.56 -27.42 14.85
C ILE A 422 7.79 -26.84 16.04
N ALA A 423 8.38 -26.90 17.25
CA ALA A 423 7.75 -26.38 18.45
C ALA A 423 7.40 -24.88 18.33
N LYS A 424 8.35 -24.06 17.87
CA LYS A 424 8.13 -22.62 17.66
C LYS A 424 7.03 -22.37 16.62
N LYS A 425 7.04 -23.09 15.50
CA LYS A 425 6.03 -22.95 14.45
C LYS A 425 4.63 -23.34 14.92
N GLU A 426 4.50 -24.41 15.70
CA GLU A 426 3.21 -24.85 16.26
C GLU A 426 2.64 -23.85 17.27
N ILE A 427 3.50 -23.33 18.17
CA ILE A 427 3.12 -22.29 19.14
C ILE A 427 2.62 -21.04 18.39
N ALA A 428 3.40 -20.53 17.43
CA ALA A 428 3.00 -19.38 16.62
C ALA A 428 1.70 -19.65 15.85
N SER A 429 1.53 -20.85 15.27
CA SER A 429 0.29 -21.23 14.56
C SER A 429 -0.95 -21.23 15.46
N TYR A 430 -0.80 -21.59 16.73
CA TYR A 430 -1.90 -21.55 17.70
C TYR A 430 -2.24 -20.12 18.11
N GLU A 431 -1.22 -19.27 18.35
CA GLU A 431 -1.41 -17.88 18.72
C GLU A 431 -2.17 -17.08 17.66
N ILE A 432 -2.02 -17.41 16.38
CA ILE A 432 -2.75 -16.79 15.27
C ILE A 432 -4.16 -17.38 15.04
N GLY A 433 -4.59 -18.36 15.85
CA GLY A 433 -5.91 -18.98 15.76
C GLY A 433 -6.06 -20.03 14.66
N ASN A 434 -4.96 -20.62 14.18
CA ASN A 434 -4.96 -21.70 13.19
C ASN A 434 -5.06 -23.10 13.84
N ILE A 435 -5.11 -24.13 12.97
CA ILE A 435 -5.49 -25.55 13.18
C ILE A 435 -4.73 -26.33 14.30
N ALA A 436 -3.73 -25.74 14.95
CA ALA A 436 -2.97 -26.44 15.98
C ALA A 436 -3.87 -26.80 17.18
N SER A 437 -3.91 -28.08 17.56
CA SER A 437 -4.69 -28.50 18.73
C SER A 437 -4.00 -28.04 20.02
N PRO A 438 -4.75 -27.69 21.10
CA PRO A 438 -4.17 -27.34 22.39
C PRO A 438 -3.17 -28.39 22.92
N LYS A 439 -3.42 -29.67 22.61
CA LYS A 439 -2.54 -30.79 22.95
C LYS A 439 -1.20 -30.74 22.20
N SER A 440 -1.21 -30.37 20.92
CA SER A 440 0.02 -30.19 20.12
C SER A 440 0.90 -29.08 20.68
N VAL A 441 0.28 -27.96 21.04
CA VAL A 441 1.00 -26.80 21.58
C VAL A 441 1.59 -27.10 22.95
N GLN A 442 0.84 -27.80 23.81
CA GLN A 442 1.38 -28.25 25.09
C GLN A 442 2.57 -29.21 24.91
N ASN A 443 2.51 -30.11 23.92
CA ASN A 443 3.65 -30.95 23.57
C ASN A 443 4.84 -30.11 23.09
N SER A 444 4.61 -29.10 22.25
CA SER A 444 5.63 -28.18 21.77
C SER A 444 6.28 -27.37 22.90
N ILE A 445 5.52 -26.91 23.89
CA ILE A 445 6.05 -26.27 25.11
C ILE A 445 6.91 -27.26 25.91
N ASN A 446 6.46 -28.52 26.06
CA ASN A 446 7.22 -29.56 26.73
C ASN A 446 8.54 -29.87 26.01
N VAL A 447 8.54 -29.86 24.67
CA VAL A 447 9.75 -29.99 23.84
C VAL A 447 10.70 -28.83 24.14
N LEU A 448 10.22 -27.58 24.18
CA LEU A 448 11.06 -26.45 24.55
C LEU A 448 11.66 -26.60 25.96
N HIS A 449 10.89 -27.08 26.95
CA HIS A 449 11.41 -27.36 28.28
C HIS A 449 12.50 -28.44 28.27
N GLN A 450 12.33 -29.51 27.49
CA GLN A 450 13.32 -30.56 27.34
C GLN A 450 14.62 -30.03 26.72
N LEU A 451 14.52 -29.23 25.66
CA LEU A 451 15.68 -28.62 25.00
C LEU A 451 16.38 -27.61 25.90
N ALA A 452 15.62 -26.78 26.63
CA ALA A 452 16.18 -25.87 27.63
C ALA A 452 16.94 -26.63 28.72
N GLY A 453 16.39 -27.76 29.20
CA GLY A 453 17.04 -28.64 30.18
C GLY A 453 18.33 -29.31 29.67
N LYS A 454 18.43 -29.57 28.36
CA LYS A 454 19.67 -30.03 27.71
C LYS A 454 20.72 -28.93 27.55
N GLY A 455 20.36 -27.65 27.76
CA GLY A 455 21.26 -26.50 27.64
C GLY A 455 21.05 -25.63 26.39
N SER A 456 19.95 -25.80 25.63
CA SER A 456 19.67 -24.96 24.45
C SER A 456 19.38 -23.52 24.85
N VAL A 457 20.23 -22.59 24.42
CA VAL A 457 20.03 -21.15 24.68
C VAL A 457 18.86 -20.56 23.89
N LEU A 458 18.53 -21.17 22.74
CA LEU A 458 17.37 -20.78 21.94
C LEU A 458 16.07 -21.17 22.63
N ALA A 459 15.97 -22.40 23.14
CA ALA A 459 14.78 -22.86 23.84
C ALA A 459 14.57 -22.11 25.17
N LYS A 460 15.64 -21.82 25.92
CA LYS A 460 15.58 -20.98 27.13
C LYS A 460 15.03 -19.59 26.81
N TYR A 461 15.55 -18.92 25.77
CA TYR A 461 15.07 -17.61 25.36
C TYR A 461 13.60 -17.64 24.88
N GLU A 462 13.22 -18.66 24.11
CA GLU A 462 11.85 -18.81 23.62
C GLU A 462 10.84 -19.05 24.76
N LEU A 463 11.19 -19.90 25.73
CA LEU A 463 10.38 -20.08 26.95
C LEU A 463 10.28 -18.77 27.74
N ALA A 464 11.36 -18.01 27.85
CA ALA A 464 11.33 -16.71 28.52
C ALA A 464 10.32 -15.77 27.85
N ASN A 465 10.32 -15.68 26.52
CA ASN A 465 9.32 -14.89 25.78
C ASN A 465 7.89 -15.39 26.05
N LEU A 466 7.67 -16.70 25.97
CA LEU A 466 6.37 -17.34 26.18
C LEU A 466 5.81 -17.07 27.58
N TYR A 467 6.65 -17.09 28.61
CA TYR A 467 6.26 -16.79 29.99
C TYR A 467 6.13 -15.28 30.27
N ASN A 468 6.84 -14.43 29.53
CA ASN A 468 6.83 -12.98 29.74
C ASN A 468 5.55 -12.32 29.20
N TYR A 469 5.15 -12.71 27.98
CA TYR A 469 4.01 -12.10 27.28
C TYR A 469 2.68 -12.79 27.64
N ASP A 470 1.62 -12.01 27.67
CA ASP A 470 0.25 -12.53 27.80
C ASP A 470 -0.19 -13.09 26.44
N THR A 471 0.05 -14.39 26.25
CA THR A 471 -0.28 -15.11 25.01
C THR A 471 -1.65 -15.76 25.13
N LYS A 472 -2.27 -16.17 24.00
CA LYS A 472 -3.53 -16.94 24.00
C LYS A 472 -3.46 -18.27 24.75
N LEU A 473 -2.27 -18.68 25.19
CA LEU A 473 -2.00 -19.87 25.98
C LEU A 473 -2.25 -19.66 27.48
N ASN A 474 -2.36 -18.41 27.95
CA ASN A 474 -2.52 -18.06 29.38
C ASN A 474 -1.44 -18.69 30.28
N VAL A 475 -0.21 -18.71 29.79
CA VAL A 475 0.95 -19.30 30.48
C VAL A 475 1.84 -18.27 31.16
N GLN A 476 1.40 -17.01 31.27
CA GLN A 476 2.22 -15.92 31.79
C GLN A 476 2.72 -16.19 33.22
N ASP A 477 4.05 -16.13 33.40
CA ASP A 477 4.74 -16.28 34.67
C ASP A 477 6.03 -15.44 34.62
N LYS A 478 5.97 -14.21 35.15
CA LYS A 478 7.08 -13.26 35.04
C LYS A 478 8.34 -13.72 35.78
N GLU A 479 8.20 -14.45 36.89
CA GLU A 479 9.34 -14.96 37.63
C GLU A 479 10.06 -16.07 36.84
N ARG A 480 9.29 -16.99 36.23
CA ARG A 480 9.87 -17.99 35.32
C ARG A 480 10.50 -17.34 34.10
N ALA A 481 9.86 -16.33 33.53
CA ALA A 481 10.39 -15.60 32.39
C ALA A 481 11.75 -14.97 32.73
N GLU A 482 11.85 -14.29 33.86
CA GLU A 482 13.10 -13.70 34.35
C GLU A 482 14.19 -14.76 34.55
N HIS A 483 13.85 -15.88 35.18
CA HIS A 483 14.79 -17.00 35.35
C HIS A 483 15.31 -17.54 34.01
N TYR A 484 14.42 -17.79 33.05
CA TYR A 484 14.81 -18.29 31.72
C TYR A 484 15.63 -17.26 30.94
N TYR A 485 15.33 -15.96 31.07
CA TYR A 485 16.15 -14.91 30.47
C TYR A 485 17.56 -14.86 31.08
N GLN A 486 17.69 -14.97 32.41
CA GLN A 486 18.99 -15.02 33.09
C GLN A 486 19.84 -16.23 32.67
N ASP A 487 19.19 -17.38 32.55
CA ASP A 487 19.83 -18.63 32.12
C ASP A 487 20.24 -18.56 30.64
N ALA A 488 19.35 -18.06 29.77
CA ALA A 488 19.67 -17.80 28.37
C ALA A 488 20.84 -16.81 28.22
N PHE A 489 20.81 -15.69 28.95
CA PHE A 489 21.90 -14.70 28.97
C PHE A 489 23.23 -15.33 29.37
N SER A 490 23.23 -16.11 30.45
CA SER A 490 24.43 -16.83 30.93
C SER A 490 24.97 -17.77 29.85
N GLY A 491 24.08 -18.47 29.14
CA GLY A 491 24.45 -19.33 28.02
C GLY A 491 25.03 -18.59 26.83
N TYR A 492 24.39 -17.50 26.38
CA TYR A 492 24.93 -16.66 25.29
C TYR A 492 26.28 -16.03 25.66
N LEU A 493 26.45 -15.59 26.91
CA LEU A 493 27.70 -15.02 27.38
C LEU A 493 28.83 -16.05 27.41
N PHE A 494 28.53 -17.26 27.88
CA PHE A 494 29.46 -18.40 27.85
C PHE A 494 29.88 -18.72 26.41
N ILE A 495 28.92 -18.87 25.50
CA ILE A 495 29.18 -19.15 24.08
C ILE A 495 30.04 -18.04 23.46
N TYR A 496 29.76 -16.77 23.75
CA TYR A 496 30.57 -15.64 23.25
C TYR A 496 32.03 -15.69 23.72
N GLN A 497 32.26 -16.03 24.99
CA GLN A 497 33.60 -16.14 25.58
C GLN A 497 34.39 -17.28 24.92
N GLU A 498 33.76 -18.45 24.74
CA GLU A 498 34.39 -19.59 24.08
C GLU A 498 34.73 -19.32 22.62
N LEU A 499 33.81 -18.72 21.86
CA LEU A 499 34.03 -18.33 20.46
C LEU A 499 35.18 -17.32 20.30
N SER A 500 35.45 -16.51 21.33
CA SER A 500 36.55 -15.53 21.30
C SER A 500 37.94 -16.19 21.37
N ASN A 501 38.01 -17.46 21.79
CA ASN A 501 39.25 -18.22 21.97
C ASN A 501 39.54 -19.22 20.83
N GLN A 502 38.60 -19.40 19.88
CA GLN A 502 38.72 -20.39 18.82
C GLN A 502 39.32 -19.81 17.52
N LYS A 503 40.18 -20.61 16.87
CA LYS A 503 40.69 -20.33 15.52
C LYS A 503 40.07 -21.32 14.52
N PRO A 504 39.52 -20.86 13.38
CA PRO A 504 38.91 -21.74 12.40
C PRO A 504 39.96 -22.65 11.74
N ARG A 505 39.62 -23.93 11.52
CA ARG A 505 40.50 -24.93 10.87
C ARG A 505 40.20 -25.09 9.38
N SER A 506 39.07 -24.55 8.90
CA SER A 506 38.68 -24.51 7.48
C SER A 506 37.86 -23.25 7.15
N GLN A 507 37.72 -22.93 5.86
CA GLN A 507 36.91 -21.79 5.39
C GLN A 507 35.43 -21.93 5.75
N LYS A 508 34.85 -23.14 5.60
CA LYS A 508 33.45 -23.42 5.97
C LYS A 508 33.22 -23.31 7.49
N GLU A 509 34.20 -23.70 8.30
CA GLU A 509 34.17 -23.52 9.75
C GLU A 509 34.32 -22.04 10.15
N SER A 510 35.12 -21.27 9.41
CA SER A 510 35.26 -19.83 9.59
C SER A 510 33.94 -19.09 9.39
N GLU A 511 33.21 -19.38 8.31
CA GLU A 511 31.90 -18.76 8.03
C GLU A 511 30.85 -19.13 9.09
N ASN A 512 30.87 -20.38 9.58
CA ASN A 512 29.96 -20.81 10.65
C ASN A 512 30.27 -20.10 11.97
N LEU A 513 31.55 -20.07 12.36
CA LEU A 513 32.00 -19.41 13.57
C LEU A 513 31.66 -17.92 13.54
N GLU A 514 31.79 -17.27 12.38
CA GLU A 514 31.42 -15.87 12.18
C GLU A 514 29.91 -15.63 12.31
N PHE A 515 29.06 -16.49 11.73
CA PHE A 515 27.61 -16.41 11.91
C PHE A 515 27.22 -16.53 13.38
N ILE A 516 27.68 -17.58 14.08
CA ILE A 516 27.33 -17.82 15.48
C ILE A 516 27.85 -16.68 16.37
N LYS A 517 29.05 -16.18 16.11
CA LYS A 517 29.62 -15.03 16.81
C LYS A 517 28.77 -13.77 16.60
N ASN A 518 28.36 -13.49 15.36
CA ASN A 518 27.52 -12.36 15.02
C ASN A 518 26.12 -12.44 15.64
N TYR A 519 25.50 -13.62 15.63
CA TYR A 519 24.20 -13.88 16.25
C TYR A 519 24.28 -13.73 17.78
N THR A 520 25.27 -14.36 18.41
CA THR A 520 25.48 -14.34 19.87
C THR A 520 25.78 -12.92 20.36
N THR A 521 26.66 -12.19 19.66
CA THR A 521 26.96 -10.78 20.01
C THR A 521 25.74 -9.88 19.83
N PHE A 522 24.95 -10.07 18.77
CA PHE A 522 23.70 -9.34 18.60
C PHE A 522 22.73 -9.63 19.76
N ARG A 523 22.53 -10.90 20.12
CA ARG A 523 21.69 -11.32 21.24
C ARG A 523 22.13 -10.71 22.57
N LEU A 524 23.43 -10.74 22.88
CA LEU A 524 23.96 -10.08 24.08
C LEU A 524 23.68 -8.58 24.09
N GLY A 525 23.80 -7.91 22.95
CA GLY A 525 23.39 -6.52 22.79
C GLY A 525 21.91 -6.31 23.12
N GLN A 526 21.02 -7.21 22.69
CA GLN A 526 19.59 -7.15 23.01
C GLN A 526 19.31 -7.32 24.51
N PHE A 527 19.96 -8.29 25.17
CA PHE A 527 19.81 -8.54 26.60
C PHE A 527 20.09 -7.27 27.41
N TYR A 528 21.21 -6.60 27.12
CA TYR A 528 21.57 -5.34 27.79
C TYR A 528 20.70 -4.16 27.38
N ASN A 529 20.25 -4.10 26.12
CA ASN A 529 19.41 -2.99 25.65
C ASN A 529 18.00 -3.01 26.26
N LYS A 530 17.41 -4.21 26.41
CA LYS A 530 16.05 -4.40 26.93
C LYS A 530 15.97 -4.74 28.41
N GLY A 531 17.10 -5.12 29.02
CA GLY A 531 17.11 -5.62 30.39
C GLY A 531 16.38 -6.96 30.55
N LEU A 532 16.60 -7.89 29.62
CA LEU A 532 15.92 -9.20 29.64
C LEU A 532 16.53 -10.09 30.73
N GLY A 533 15.90 -10.14 31.90
CA GLY A 533 16.42 -10.87 33.07
C GLY A 533 17.68 -10.25 33.71
N ILE A 534 18.16 -9.13 33.19
CA ILE A 534 19.32 -8.39 33.69
C ILE A 534 19.01 -6.89 33.70
N PRO A 535 19.73 -6.05 34.46
CA PRO A 535 19.58 -4.60 34.37
C PRO A 535 19.91 -4.05 32.98
N ILE A 536 19.17 -3.03 32.54
CA ILE A 536 19.45 -2.30 31.29
C ILE A 536 20.84 -1.64 31.38
N ASP A 537 21.65 -1.80 30.33
CA ASP A 537 22.98 -1.21 30.21
C ASP A 537 23.26 -0.86 28.74
N TYR A 538 22.87 0.35 28.33
CA TYR A 538 23.03 0.79 26.95
C TYR A 538 24.50 0.89 26.50
N GLN A 539 25.44 1.11 27.43
CA GLN A 539 26.87 1.13 27.10
C GLN A 539 27.35 -0.25 26.66
N LYS A 540 26.99 -1.30 27.42
CA LYS A 540 27.27 -2.67 27.01
C LYS A 540 26.49 -3.07 25.77
N ALA A 541 25.24 -2.64 25.63
CA ALA A 541 24.48 -2.87 24.40
C ALA A 541 25.21 -2.34 23.17
N ALA A 542 25.67 -1.08 23.21
CA ALA A 542 26.46 -0.46 22.15
C ALA A 542 27.75 -1.25 21.85
N PHE A 543 28.47 -1.67 22.89
CA PHE A 543 29.67 -2.49 22.77
C PHE A 543 29.41 -3.81 22.02
N TYR A 544 28.35 -4.55 22.38
CA TYR A 544 28.01 -5.81 21.73
C TYR A 544 27.47 -5.63 20.31
N PHE A 545 26.64 -4.62 20.06
CA PHE A 545 26.17 -4.30 18.71
C PHE A 545 27.31 -3.85 17.78
N GLN A 546 28.30 -3.12 18.30
CA GLN A 546 29.49 -2.74 17.53
C GLN A 546 30.27 -3.98 17.06
N LYS A 547 30.35 -5.01 17.91
CA LYS A 547 31.05 -6.28 17.61
C LYS A 547 30.28 -7.22 16.69
N SER A 548 28.97 -7.07 16.54
CA SER A 548 28.17 -7.85 15.60
C SER A 548 28.18 -7.20 14.21
N ASN A 549 28.43 -7.98 13.17
CA ASN A 549 28.42 -7.53 11.78
C ASN A 549 27.14 -7.97 11.05
N THR A 550 25.99 -7.64 11.62
CA THR A 550 24.66 -7.90 11.04
C THR A 550 23.98 -6.57 10.74
N ASP A 551 23.12 -6.53 9.72
CA ASP A 551 22.35 -5.34 9.38
C ASP A 551 21.49 -4.86 10.56
N TYR A 552 20.89 -5.79 11.31
CA TYR A 552 20.13 -5.48 12.52
C TYR A 552 20.97 -4.90 13.66
N ALA A 553 22.18 -5.42 13.91
CA ALA A 553 23.07 -4.85 14.92
C ALA A 553 23.56 -3.46 14.53
N LYS A 554 23.86 -3.23 13.24
CA LYS A 554 24.24 -1.89 12.75
C LYS A 554 23.08 -0.92 12.84
N TYR A 555 21.86 -1.33 12.48
CA TYR A 555 20.67 -0.52 12.74
C TYR A 555 20.52 -0.19 14.23
N ALA A 556 20.58 -1.18 15.13
CA ALA A 556 20.40 -0.96 16.57
C ALA A 556 21.48 -0.03 17.15
N LEU A 557 22.74 -0.17 16.73
CA LEU A 557 23.81 0.75 17.09
C LEU A 557 23.56 2.16 16.56
N GLY A 558 23.02 2.27 15.33
CA GLY A 558 22.59 3.54 14.76
C GLY A 558 21.52 4.24 15.61
N GLU A 559 20.56 3.49 16.14
CA GLU A 559 19.54 4.03 17.05
C GLU A 559 20.13 4.50 18.39
N LEU A 560 21.12 3.78 18.95
CA LEU A 560 21.79 4.23 20.17
C LEU A 560 22.50 5.57 19.96
N TYR A 561 23.20 5.75 18.82
CA TYR A 561 23.80 7.04 18.45
C TYR A 561 22.77 8.11 18.11
N TYR A 562 21.66 7.76 17.47
CA TYR A 562 20.60 8.69 17.12
C TYR A 562 19.94 9.27 18.38
N ASN A 563 19.75 8.46 19.42
CA ASN A 563 19.07 8.85 20.65
C ASN A 563 20.02 9.28 21.79
N GLY A 564 21.32 8.96 21.69
CA GLY A 564 22.29 9.19 22.76
C GLY A 564 22.13 8.26 23.96
N PHE A 565 21.76 6.99 23.71
CA PHE A 565 21.58 5.99 24.78
C PHE A 565 22.85 5.16 24.95
N GLY A 566 23.50 5.31 26.11
CA GLY A 566 24.76 4.63 26.42
C GLY A 566 25.96 5.11 25.59
N VAL A 567 25.75 6.07 24.69
CA VAL A 567 26.74 6.74 23.86
C VAL A 567 26.32 8.20 23.70
N ASP A 568 27.25 9.07 23.35
CA ASP A 568 26.90 10.45 23.02
C ASP A 568 26.06 10.50 21.73
N GLN A 569 25.05 11.37 21.72
CA GLN A 569 24.20 11.55 20.54
C GLN A 569 25.04 12.02 19.35
N ASN A 570 25.01 11.27 18.25
CA ASN A 570 25.78 11.58 17.05
C ASN A 570 25.05 11.11 15.79
N TYR A 571 24.44 12.05 15.07
CA TYR A 571 23.69 11.73 13.86
C TYR A 571 24.56 11.23 12.70
N GLU A 572 25.83 11.65 12.63
CA GLU A 572 26.77 11.18 11.61
C GLU A 572 27.08 9.68 11.80
N LEU A 573 27.39 9.28 13.03
CA LEU A 573 27.62 7.87 13.37
C LEU A 573 26.34 7.05 13.24
N ALA A 574 25.17 7.61 13.56
CA ALA A 574 23.90 6.95 13.30
C ALA A 574 23.70 6.66 11.80
N VAL A 575 23.87 7.66 10.95
CA VAL A 575 23.76 7.53 9.49
C VAL A 575 24.78 6.56 8.92
N SER A 576 26.03 6.61 9.39
CA SER A 576 27.08 5.68 8.99
C SER A 576 26.68 4.24 9.28
N ASN A 577 26.13 3.97 10.46
CA ASN A 577 25.65 2.64 10.84
C ASN A 577 24.41 2.21 10.05
N TYR A 578 23.44 3.09 9.77
CA TYR A 578 22.30 2.75 8.91
C TYR A 578 22.72 2.43 7.47
N LYS A 579 23.68 3.18 6.90
CA LYS A 579 24.24 2.85 5.59
C LYS A 579 24.99 1.52 5.62
N ARG A 580 25.77 1.27 6.67
CA ARG A 580 26.45 -0.02 6.86
C ARG A 580 25.48 -1.19 6.95
N ALA A 581 24.30 -1.00 7.54
CA ALA A 581 23.25 -2.02 7.55
C ALA A 581 22.79 -2.37 6.12
N LEU A 582 22.60 -1.36 5.26
CA LEU A 582 22.25 -1.56 3.85
C LEU A 582 23.40 -2.15 3.01
N GLU A 583 24.65 -1.89 3.37
CA GLU A 583 25.81 -2.53 2.73
C GLU A 583 25.89 -4.03 3.07
N LEU A 584 25.51 -4.41 4.29
CA LEU A 584 25.47 -5.81 4.73
C LEU A 584 24.25 -6.54 4.18
N ASN A 585 23.14 -5.83 3.99
CA ASN A 585 21.90 -6.35 3.44
C ASN A 585 21.16 -5.22 2.70
N GLU A 586 21.24 -5.21 1.37
CA GLU A 586 20.61 -4.18 0.52
C GLU A 586 19.09 -4.07 0.75
N GLN A 587 18.48 -5.14 1.27
CA GLN A 587 17.06 -5.19 1.59
C GLN A 587 16.77 -4.93 3.07
N SER A 588 17.67 -4.33 3.86
CA SER A 588 17.41 -4.06 5.28
C SER A 588 16.28 -3.02 5.46
N PRO A 589 15.06 -3.43 5.88
CA PRO A 589 13.89 -2.56 5.80
C PRO A 589 13.95 -1.43 6.83
N TYR A 590 14.46 -1.71 8.02
CA TYR A 590 14.49 -0.78 9.15
C TYR A 590 15.49 0.36 8.92
N ALA A 591 16.69 0.04 8.42
CA ALA A 591 17.69 1.03 8.07
C ALA A 591 17.23 1.92 6.91
N ALA A 592 16.63 1.33 5.86
CA ALA A 592 16.02 2.09 4.78
C ALA A 592 14.92 3.02 5.29
N TYR A 593 14.01 2.52 6.14
CA TYR A 593 12.94 3.33 6.73
C TYR A 593 13.48 4.52 7.52
N LYS A 594 14.51 4.31 8.37
CA LYS A 594 15.09 5.36 9.20
C LYS A 594 15.84 6.41 8.38
N LEU A 595 16.60 5.99 7.36
CA LEU A 595 17.20 6.94 6.41
C LEU A 595 16.13 7.76 5.68
N GLY A 596 15.01 7.12 5.29
CA GLY A 596 13.85 7.82 4.73
C GLY A 596 13.31 8.91 5.66
N GLN A 597 13.17 8.61 6.96
CA GLN A 597 12.76 9.60 7.98
C GLN A 597 13.76 10.75 8.11
N MET A 598 15.06 10.46 8.16
CA MET A 598 16.09 11.48 8.30
C MET A 598 16.11 12.45 7.10
N TYR A 599 15.99 11.94 5.87
CA TYR A 599 15.84 12.79 4.67
C TYR A 599 14.54 13.59 4.65
N GLN A 600 13.42 13.01 5.12
CA GLN A 600 12.14 13.70 5.18
C GLN A 600 12.14 14.83 6.20
N GLN A 601 12.83 14.64 7.33
CA GLN A 601 12.89 15.58 8.44
C GLN A 601 14.06 16.57 8.33
N GLY A 602 15.02 16.33 7.42
CA GLY A 602 16.23 17.15 7.32
C GLY A 602 17.19 16.97 8.50
N ILE A 603 17.20 15.78 9.10
CA ILE A 603 18.13 15.46 10.20
C ILE A 603 19.42 14.95 9.57
N TYR A 604 20.55 15.60 9.88
CA TYR A 604 21.89 15.41 9.27
C TYR A 604 21.96 15.74 7.77
N PHE A 605 20.95 15.40 6.99
CA PHE A 605 20.82 15.74 5.58
C PHE A 605 20.00 17.02 5.38
N GLN A 606 20.19 17.67 4.22
CA GLN A 606 19.17 18.61 3.76
C GLN A 606 17.87 17.85 3.46
N GLN A 607 16.74 18.48 3.78
CA GLN A 607 15.43 17.89 3.55
C GLN A 607 15.23 17.55 2.07
N ASP A 608 14.98 16.28 1.75
CA ASP A 608 14.79 15.80 0.38
C ASP A 608 13.68 14.74 0.33
N SER A 609 12.51 15.16 -0.17
CA SER A 609 11.33 14.30 -0.28
C SER A 609 11.49 13.18 -1.32
N ASN A 610 12.29 13.39 -2.37
CA ASN A 610 12.50 12.39 -3.42
C ASN A 610 13.40 11.26 -2.91
N THR A 611 14.48 11.63 -2.22
CA THR A 611 15.39 10.64 -1.61
C THR A 611 14.70 9.91 -0.46
N ALA A 612 13.92 10.61 0.38
CA ALA A 612 13.08 9.98 1.38
C ALA A 612 12.12 8.95 0.76
N TYR A 613 11.43 9.31 -0.32
CA TYR A 613 10.51 8.40 -1.03
C TYR A 613 11.22 7.14 -1.55
N LYS A 614 12.44 7.26 -2.10
CA LYS A 614 13.22 6.09 -2.56
C LYS A 614 13.54 5.14 -1.41
N TYR A 615 14.04 5.66 -0.29
CA TYR A 615 14.35 4.86 0.89
C TYR A 615 13.10 4.22 1.50
N TYR A 616 11.98 4.94 1.58
CA TYR A 616 10.71 4.33 2.00
C TYR A 616 10.19 3.28 1.02
N SER A 617 10.36 3.48 -0.29
CA SER A 617 9.96 2.48 -1.29
C SER A 617 10.75 1.19 -1.13
N LEU A 618 12.07 1.30 -0.88
CA LEU A 618 12.92 0.17 -0.54
C LEU A 618 12.44 -0.52 0.74
N ALA A 619 12.22 0.24 1.82
CA ALA A 619 11.71 -0.31 3.08
C ALA A 619 10.38 -1.06 2.90
N LEU A 620 9.45 -0.50 2.12
CA LEU A 620 8.14 -1.12 1.85
C LEU A 620 8.29 -2.43 1.08
N GLN A 621 9.14 -2.46 0.05
CA GLN A 621 9.40 -3.67 -0.73
C GLN A 621 10.09 -4.73 0.13
N SER A 622 11.11 -4.34 0.88
CA SER A 622 11.83 -5.21 1.80
C SER A 622 10.92 -5.82 2.86
N LEU A 623 10.06 -5.02 3.52
CA LEU A 623 9.09 -5.52 4.51
C LEU A 623 8.14 -6.56 3.91
N LYS A 624 7.67 -6.35 2.68
CA LYS A 624 6.81 -7.34 1.99
C LYS A 624 7.55 -8.63 1.66
N ASN A 625 8.84 -8.54 1.33
CA ASN A 625 9.64 -9.73 1.02
C ASN A 625 9.86 -10.61 2.27
N ILE A 626 9.95 -10.00 3.45
CA ILE A 626 10.14 -10.71 4.72
C ILE A 626 8.83 -11.00 5.47
N ASP A 627 7.69 -10.52 4.98
CA ASP A 627 6.37 -10.77 5.58
C ASP A 627 5.96 -12.23 5.39
N THR A 628 6.11 -13.03 6.44
CA THR A 628 5.68 -14.44 6.52
C THR A 628 4.19 -14.60 6.81
N GLY A 629 3.47 -13.50 7.09
CA GLY A 629 2.08 -13.51 7.51
C GLY A 629 1.86 -13.72 9.01
N THR A 630 2.91 -14.00 9.79
CA THR A 630 2.83 -14.30 11.22
C THR A 630 3.27 -13.14 12.12
N ASP A 631 4.03 -12.18 11.59
CA ASP A 631 4.61 -11.09 12.39
C ASP A 631 3.65 -9.89 12.48
N MET A 632 3.11 -9.67 13.69
CA MET A 632 2.17 -8.60 13.97
C MET A 632 2.76 -7.19 13.76
N TYR A 633 4.07 -7.03 13.95
CA TYR A 633 4.76 -5.75 13.85
C TYR A 633 5.06 -5.37 12.40
N ILE A 634 5.48 -6.34 11.58
CA ILE A 634 5.64 -6.15 10.13
C ILE A 634 4.30 -5.72 9.52
N LYS A 635 3.21 -6.41 9.86
CA LYS A 635 1.85 -6.03 9.41
C LYS A 635 1.50 -4.61 9.83
N TYR A 636 1.76 -4.24 11.08
CA TYR A 636 1.52 -2.87 11.55
C TYR A 636 2.34 -1.83 10.78
N ARG A 637 3.63 -2.11 10.51
CA ARG A 637 4.51 -1.19 9.79
C ARG A 637 4.08 -1.04 8.34
N LEU A 638 3.73 -2.14 7.65
CA LEU A 638 3.15 -2.11 6.31
C LEU A 638 1.86 -1.27 6.28
N GLY A 639 0.96 -1.49 7.25
CA GLY A 639 -0.26 -0.70 7.41
C GLY A 639 0.03 0.79 7.61
N SER A 640 1.02 1.12 8.44
CA SER A 640 1.46 2.49 8.72
C SER A 640 2.06 3.18 7.49
N MET A 641 2.82 2.45 6.67
CA MET A 641 3.40 2.97 5.44
C MET A 641 2.31 3.27 4.40
N TYR A 642 1.31 2.39 4.25
CA TYR A 642 0.15 2.65 3.38
C TYR A 642 -0.74 3.78 3.89
N TYR A 643 -0.96 3.87 5.21
CA TYR A 643 -1.74 4.93 5.83
C TYR A 643 -1.14 6.31 5.60
N LYS A 644 0.20 6.42 5.65
CA LYS A 644 0.93 7.67 5.49
C LYS A 644 1.38 7.96 4.06
N GLY A 645 1.34 6.98 3.16
CA GLY A 645 1.93 7.08 1.82
C GLY A 645 3.47 7.15 1.85
N LEU A 646 4.12 6.37 2.72
CA LEU A 646 5.58 6.30 2.78
C LEU A 646 6.09 5.31 1.73
N GLY A 647 6.69 5.81 0.66
CA GLY A 647 7.20 4.97 -0.44
C GLY A 647 6.11 4.35 -1.32
N THR A 648 4.88 4.86 -1.20
CA THR A 648 3.69 4.44 -1.94
C THR A 648 2.65 5.55 -1.87
N ASP A 649 1.63 5.51 -2.72
CA ASP A 649 0.46 6.39 -2.56
C ASP A 649 -0.32 6.01 -1.30
N ILE A 650 -1.00 6.98 -0.69
CA ILE A 650 -1.91 6.72 0.45
C ILE A 650 -3.00 5.73 0.00
N ASP A 651 -3.15 4.63 0.74
CA ASP A 651 -4.12 3.58 0.47
C ASP A 651 -4.74 3.10 1.79
N PHE A 652 -5.83 3.74 2.20
CA PHE A 652 -6.52 3.44 3.46
C PHE A 652 -7.13 2.03 3.48
N LYS A 653 -7.46 1.46 2.33
CA LYS A 653 -7.97 0.09 2.21
C LYS A 653 -6.89 -0.93 2.50
N LYS A 654 -5.70 -0.80 1.89
CA LYS A 654 -4.57 -1.66 2.26
C LYS A 654 -4.13 -1.42 3.69
N ALA A 655 -4.10 -0.17 4.14
CA ALA A 655 -3.74 0.15 5.51
C ALA A 655 -4.65 -0.55 6.52
N SER A 656 -5.98 -0.45 6.35
CA SER A 656 -6.95 -1.14 7.21
C SER A 656 -6.79 -2.66 7.17
N GLN A 657 -6.59 -3.27 5.99
CA GLN A 657 -6.31 -4.70 5.88
C GLN A 657 -5.09 -5.14 6.70
N TYR A 658 -3.95 -4.46 6.53
CA TYR A 658 -2.73 -4.77 7.28
C TYR A 658 -2.88 -4.51 8.79
N PHE A 659 -3.63 -3.48 9.20
CA PHE A 659 -3.91 -3.23 10.60
C PHE A 659 -4.86 -4.27 11.20
N GLU A 660 -5.88 -4.73 10.46
CA GLU A 660 -6.75 -5.83 10.90
C GLU A 660 -5.98 -7.15 11.00
N GLU A 661 -5.08 -7.46 10.05
CA GLU A 661 -4.16 -8.60 10.15
C GLU A 661 -3.27 -8.49 11.39
N SER A 662 -2.64 -7.32 11.61
CA SER A 662 -1.84 -7.05 12.80
C SER A 662 -2.62 -7.25 14.10
N LEU A 663 -3.87 -6.79 14.13
CA LEU A 663 -4.75 -6.93 15.28
C LEU A 663 -5.15 -8.39 15.55
N ASN A 664 -5.44 -9.17 14.50
CA ASN A 664 -5.74 -10.61 14.62
C ASN A 664 -4.57 -11.42 15.18
N LEU A 665 -3.35 -10.95 14.92
CA LEU A 665 -2.10 -11.49 15.48
C LEU A 665 -1.83 -11.00 16.92
N GLY A 666 -2.68 -10.13 17.49
CA GLY A 666 -2.58 -9.67 18.88
C GLY A 666 -2.01 -8.26 19.06
N ASN A 667 -1.72 -7.52 17.98
CA ASN A 667 -1.20 -6.16 18.11
C ASN A 667 -2.31 -5.14 18.38
N GLU A 668 -2.57 -4.90 19.66
CA GLU A 668 -3.60 -3.95 20.11
C GLU A 668 -3.33 -2.50 19.68
N ASN A 669 -2.09 -2.15 19.32
CA ASN A 669 -1.78 -0.81 18.81
C ASN A 669 -2.53 -0.50 17.51
N ALA A 670 -2.96 -1.52 16.75
CA ALA A 670 -3.72 -1.37 15.52
C ALA A 670 -5.12 -0.78 15.74
N TYR A 671 -5.66 -0.83 16.97
CA TYR A 671 -6.97 -0.26 17.28
C TYR A 671 -7.06 1.23 16.96
N TYR A 672 -6.08 2.04 17.36
CA TYR A 672 -6.11 3.48 17.12
C TYR A 672 -6.13 3.86 15.63
N PRO A 673 -5.20 3.41 14.76
CA PRO A 673 -5.24 3.75 13.35
C PRO A 673 -6.49 3.21 12.64
N LEU A 674 -7.00 2.04 13.01
CA LEU A 674 -8.30 1.56 12.50
C LEU A 674 -9.44 2.50 12.90
N GLY A 675 -9.47 2.91 14.17
CA GLY A 675 -10.42 3.90 14.68
C GLY A 675 -10.40 5.21 13.90
N ILE A 676 -9.19 5.71 13.58
CA ILE A 676 -9.03 6.91 12.75
C ILE A 676 -9.55 6.70 11.32
N ILE A 677 -9.15 5.62 10.65
CA ILE A 677 -9.58 5.30 9.28
C ILE A 677 -11.10 5.25 9.18
N TYR A 678 -11.75 4.46 10.06
CA TYR A 678 -13.22 4.30 10.04
C TYR A 678 -13.97 5.56 10.50
N SER A 679 -13.35 6.45 11.27
CA SER A 679 -13.97 7.71 11.71
C SER A 679 -13.84 8.87 10.71
N ASN A 680 -13.15 8.70 9.59
CA ASN A 680 -12.90 9.77 8.62
C ASN A 680 -14.07 9.90 7.61
N PRO A 681 -14.88 10.98 7.64
CA PRO A 681 -16.06 11.13 6.78
C PRO A 681 -15.73 11.33 5.29
N ASN A 682 -14.46 11.59 4.95
CA ASN A 682 -14.03 11.83 3.59
C ASN A 682 -13.52 10.56 2.87
N ASP A 683 -13.51 9.41 3.54
CA ASP A 683 -13.01 8.15 3.00
C ASP A 683 -14.15 7.17 2.68
N ASP A 684 -13.97 6.33 1.65
CA ASP A 684 -14.94 5.29 1.25
C ASP A 684 -15.14 4.21 2.34
N LEU A 685 -14.22 4.11 3.30
CA LEU A 685 -14.30 3.21 4.45
C LEU A 685 -15.04 3.82 5.65
N TYR A 686 -15.59 5.04 5.55
CA TYR A 686 -16.26 5.69 6.68
C TYR A 686 -17.35 4.81 7.31
N ASP A 687 -17.17 4.49 8.59
CA ASP A 687 -18.14 3.83 9.46
C ASP A 687 -17.89 4.34 10.88
N ILE A 688 -18.63 5.38 11.28
CA ILE A 688 -18.44 6.00 12.58
C ILE A 688 -18.69 5.05 13.76
N LYS A 689 -19.56 4.04 13.60
CA LYS A 689 -19.82 3.06 14.67
C LYS A 689 -18.61 2.15 14.84
N LYS A 690 -18.06 1.64 13.74
CA LYS A 690 -16.81 0.85 13.74
C LYS A 690 -15.62 1.69 14.23
N GLY A 691 -15.56 2.96 13.84
CA GLY A 691 -14.56 3.92 14.31
C GLY A 691 -14.60 4.14 15.82
N ILE A 692 -15.77 4.44 16.39
CA ILE A 692 -15.96 4.59 17.84
C ILE A 692 -15.61 3.29 18.57
N TYR A 693 -16.02 2.13 18.04
CA TYR A 693 -15.66 0.82 18.63
C TYR A 693 -14.15 0.66 18.78
N TYR A 694 -13.38 0.83 17.70
CA TYR A 694 -11.93 0.68 17.76
C TYR A 694 -11.25 1.76 18.62
N LEU A 695 -11.74 3.00 18.60
CA LEU A 695 -11.23 4.06 19.47
C LEU A 695 -11.49 3.77 20.95
N LYS A 696 -12.63 3.16 21.30
CA LYS A 696 -12.90 2.71 22.68
C LYS A 696 -11.94 1.61 23.10
N MET A 697 -11.73 0.59 22.25
CA MET A 697 -10.75 -0.47 22.51
C MET A 697 -9.34 0.11 22.72
N ALA A 698 -8.90 1.07 21.91
CA ALA A 698 -7.62 1.74 22.10
C ALA A 698 -7.58 2.57 23.39
N SER A 699 -8.65 3.29 23.72
CA SER A 699 -8.77 4.09 24.96
C SER A 699 -8.74 3.20 26.21
N ASP A 700 -9.33 2.01 26.16
CA ASP A 700 -9.31 1.05 27.28
C ASP A 700 -7.91 0.45 27.51
N LYS A 701 -7.04 0.53 26.49
CA LYS A 701 -5.61 0.23 26.56
C LYS A 701 -4.74 1.45 26.87
N ASN A 702 -5.33 2.48 27.50
CA ASN A 702 -4.67 3.73 27.91
C ASN A 702 -4.02 4.52 26.76
N ASN A 703 -4.58 4.46 25.55
CA ASN A 703 -4.12 5.30 24.45
C ASN A 703 -4.69 6.73 24.60
N PRO A 704 -3.87 7.74 24.98
CA PRO A 704 -4.36 9.10 25.22
C PRO A 704 -4.93 9.76 23.97
N TYR A 705 -4.43 9.40 22.79
CA TYR A 705 -4.88 9.94 21.52
C TYR A 705 -6.25 9.38 21.12
N ALA A 706 -6.52 8.11 21.42
CA ALA A 706 -7.82 7.50 21.20
C ALA A 706 -8.88 8.16 22.10
N SER A 707 -8.56 8.33 23.38
CA SER A 707 -9.41 9.07 24.34
C SER A 707 -9.66 10.50 23.86
N PHE A 708 -8.63 11.20 23.35
CA PHE A 708 -8.78 12.56 22.80
C PHE A 708 -9.70 12.61 21.58
N LYS A 709 -9.54 11.65 20.65
CA LYS A 709 -10.35 11.56 19.44
C LYS A 709 -11.81 11.26 19.77
N LEU A 710 -12.08 10.39 20.74
CA LEU A 710 -13.43 10.16 21.27
C LEU A 710 -14.02 11.45 21.84
N GLY A 711 -13.25 12.19 22.63
CA GLY A 711 -13.68 13.51 23.13
C GLY A 711 -14.14 14.45 22.02
N LYS A 712 -13.37 14.53 20.93
CA LYS A 712 -13.74 15.30 19.72
C LYS A 712 -15.00 14.79 19.02
N ILE A 713 -15.15 13.48 18.87
CA ILE A 713 -16.33 12.89 18.21
C ILE A 713 -17.60 13.19 19.03
N TYR A 714 -17.52 13.07 20.35
CA TYR A 714 -18.66 13.39 21.23
C TYR A 714 -18.95 14.89 21.27
N GLU A 715 -17.93 15.75 21.26
CA GLU A 715 -18.08 17.20 21.13
C GLU A 715 -18.78 17.58 19.80
N GLN A 716 -18.40 16.96 18.69
CA GLN A 716 -19.02 17.17 17.37
C GLN A 716 -20.47 16.67 17.28
N SER A 717 -20.86 15.72 18.13
CA SER A 717 -22.24 15.24 18.24
C SER A 717 -23.05 15.97 19.32
N ASP A 718 -22.51 17.07 19.86
CA ASP A 718 -23.09 17.91 20.92
C ASP A 718 -23.35 17.16 22.24
N ASP A 719 -22.67 16.01 22.44
CA ASP A 719 -22.66 15.26 23.70
C ASP A 719 -21.52 15.77 24.59
N LYS A 720 -21.76 16.91 25.23
CA LYS A 720 -20.76 17.62 26.05
C LYS A 720 -20.31 16.79 27.26
N GLU A 721 -21.20 15.97 27.81
CA GLU A 721 -20.89 15.13 28.96
C GLU A 721 -19.88 14.04 28.57
N GLN A 722 -20.16 13.28 27.51
CA GLN A 722 -19.22 12.26 27.01
C GLN A 722 -17.92 12.88 26.52
N ALA A 723 -17.99 14.04 25.86
CA ALA A 723 -16.79 14.77 25.43
C ALA A 723 -15.88 15.08 26.63
N HIS A 724 -16.46 15.63 27.70
CA HIS A 724 -15.71 15.97 28.91
C HIS A 724 -15.10 14.74 29.59
N ILE A 725 -15.85 13.63 29.69
CA ILE A 725 -15.36 12.35 30.25
C ILE A 725 -14.12 11.87 29.49
N HIS A 726 -14.19 11.84 28.16
CA HIS A 726 -13.11 11.36 27.31
C HIS A 726 -11.91 12.31 27.30
N TYR A 727 -12.11 13.64 27.29
CA TYR A 727 -11.02 14.60 27.42
C TYR A 727 -10.33 14.52 28.79
N ARG A 728 -11.06 14.31 29.88
CA ARG A 728 -10.47 14.14 31.22
C ARG A 728 -9.62 12.87 31.30
N LYS A 729 -10.12 11.76 30.73
CA LYS A 729 -9.36 10.51 30.61
C LYS A 729 -8.07 10.74 29.79
N SER A 730 -8.20 11.38 28.64
CA SER A 730 -7.07 11.72 27.76
C SER A 730 -6.00 12.58 28.44
N LEU A 731 -6.40 13.64 29.18
CA LEU A 731 -5.45 14.50 29.89
C LEU A 731 -4.66 13.71 30.93
N LYS A 732 -5.34 12.85 31.69
CA LYS A 732 -4.68 11.97 32.68
C LYS A 732 -3.66 11.06 32.00
N GLU A 733 -4.04 10.41 30.91
CA GLU A 733 -3.17 9.50 30.15
C GLU A 733 -1.97 10.23 29.52
N PHE A 734 -2.16 11.45 28.99
CA PHE A 734 -1.06 12.27 28.47
C PHE A 734 -0.07 12.69 29.56
N LEU A 735 -0.54 13.01 30.77
CA LEU A 735 0.32 13.34 31.90
C LEU A 735 1.13 12.13 32.39
N GLU A 736 0.57 10.92 32.34
CA GLU A 736 1.33 9.68 32.58
C GLU A 736 2.35 9.42 31.47
N LEU A 737 1.96 9.62 30.21
CA LEU A 737 2.87 9.47 29.07
C LEU A 737 4.05 10.46 29.13
N GLU A 738 3.85 11.68 29.64
CA GLU A 738 4.94 12.67 29.81
C GLU A 738 6.05 12.14 30.72
N LYS A 739 5.72 11.35 31.75
CA LYS A 739 6.71 10.77 32.67
C LYS A 739 7.59 9.73 31.97
N ILE A 740 7.02 9.01 31.01
CA ILE A 740 7.70 7.99 30.20
C ILE A 740 8.52 8.66 29.08
N GLU A 741 7.97 9.71 28.46
CA GLU A 741 8.56 10.41 27.32
C GLU A 741 8.89 11.89 27.62
N PRO A 742 9.78 12.17 28.59
CA PRO A 742 10.05 13.53 29.06
C PRO A 742 10.74 14.42 28.02
N LYS A 743 11.20 13.87 26.89
CA LYS A 743 11.83 14.62 25.80
C LYS A 743 10.92 14.86 24.58
N SER A 744 9.66 14.40 24.59
CA SER A 744 8.73 14.68 23.49
C SER A 744 8.24 16.14 23.55
N SER A 745 8.51 16.92 22.51
CA SER A 745 8.07 18.32 22.40
C SER A 745 6.61 18.43 21.97
N HIS A 746 6.16 17.59 21.04
CA HIS A 746 4.76 17.54 20.59
C HIS A 746 3.79 17.14 21.70
N LEU A 747 4.15 16.14 22.52
CA LEU A 747 3.36 15.75 23.68
C LEU A 747 3.11 16.91 24.63
N LYS A 748 4.17 17.68 24.94
CA LYS A 748 4.05 18.85 25.82
C LYS A 748 3.19 19.95 25.20
N GLN A 749 3.29 20.15 23.89
CA GLN A 749 2.38 21.07 23.19
C GLN A 749 0.93 20.59 23.29
N GLN A 750 0.64 19.29 23.16
CA GLN A 750 -0.72 18.77 23.29
C GLN A 750 -1.28 18.98 24.70
N ILE A 751 -0.49 18.67 25.73
CA ILE A 751 -0.89 18.93 27.13
C ILE A 751 -1.14 20.43 27.34
N GLY A 752 -0.24 21.28 26.83
CA GLY A 752 -0.41 22.74 26.86
C GLY A 752 -1.70 23.19 26.17
N ASN A 753 -2.05 22.61 25.02
CA ASN A 753 -3.31 22.90 24.32
C ASN A 753 -4.54 22.48 25.12
N MET A 754 -4.50 21.36 25.83
CA MET A 754 -5.60 20.91 26.67
C MET A 754 -5.84 21.86 27.85
N PHE A 755 -4.78 22.33 28.52
CA PHE A 755 -4.89 23.35 29.57
C PHE A 755 -5.32 24.72 29.02
N TYR A 756 -4.83 25.09 27.83
CA TYR A 756 -5.18 26.35 27.18
C TYR A 756 -6.67 26.40 26.79
N ARG A 757 -7.24 25.28 26.35
CA ARG A 757 -8.64 25.18 25.89
C ARG A 757 -9.61 24.67 26.96
N GLY A 758 -9.14 24.23 28.12
CA GLY A 758 -9.98 23.59 29.13
C GLY A 758 -10.55 22.24 28.68
N LEU A 759 -9.77 21.43 27.96
CA LEU A 759 -10.20 20.09 27.53
C LEU A 759 -9.97 19.09 28.66
N GLY A 760 -11.04 18.68 29.33
CA GLY A 760 -10.99 17.72 30.45
C GLY A 760 -10.52 18.33 31.78
N THR A 761 -10.45 19.66 31.84
CA THR A 761 -10.04 20.49 32.98
C THR A 761 -10.59 21.90 32.76
N ASP A 762 -10.63 22.74 33.79
CA ASP A 762 -10.83 24.18 33.58
C ASP A 762 -9.63 24.80 32.86
N ILE A 763 -9.84 25.94 32.19
CA ILE A 763 -8.76 26.69 31.52
C ILE A 763 -7.69 27.09 32.54
N ASP A 764 -6.43 26.72 32.26
CA ASP A 764 -5.28 27.01 33.13
C ASP A 764 -4.12 27.58 32.28
N PHE A 765 -4.12 28.91 32.13
CA PHE A 765 -3.08 29.60 31.36
C PHE A 765 -1.68 29.46 31.95
N LYS A 766 -1.54 29.22 33.25
CA LYS A 766 -0.25 29.06 33.92
C LYS A 766 0.36 27.70 33.61
N LYS A 767 -0.42 26.62 33.68
CA LYS A 767 0.05 25.30 33.24
C LYS A 767 0.25 25.25 31.73
N ALA A 768 -0.64 25.86 30.96
CA ALA A 768 -0.49 25.94 29.51
C ALA A 768 0.84 26.60 29.12
N SER A 769 1.16 27.77 29.68
CA SER A 769 2.43 28.47 29.40
C SER A 769 3.65 27.64 29.83
N GLN A 770 3.63 27.00 30.99
CA GLN A 770 4.72 26.11 31.42
C GLN A 770 4.95 24.96 30.42
N TYR A 771 3.90 24.29 29.96
CA TYR A 771 4.02 23.19 28.99
C TYR A 771 4.48 23.68 27.61
N PHE A 772 4.03 24.84 27.16
CA PHE A 772 4.51 25.45 25.92
C PHE A 772 5.99 25.88 26.02
N GLU A 773 6.43 26.43 27.15
CA GLU A 773 7.85 26.76 27.38
C GLU A 773 8.72 25.50 27.39
N LYS A 774 8.28 24.43 28.08
CA LYS A 774 8.97 23.13 28.02
C LYS A 774 9.03 22.59 26.59
N SER A 775 7.95 22.71 25.80
CA SER A 775 7.90 22.30 24.39
C SER A 775 8.89 23.12 23.54
N LEU A 776 8.95 24.43 23.75
CA LEU A 776 9.86 25.33 23.04
C LEU A 776 11.33 25.03 23.35
N ASN A 777 11.66 24.76 24.62
CA ASN A 777 13.02 24.38 25.05
C ASN A 777 13.50 23.05 24.42
N LEU A 778 12.56 22.21 23.98
CA LEU A 778 12.83 20.98 23.23
C LEU A 778 12.85 21.20 21.71
N GLY A 779 12.84 22.45 21.24
CA GLY A 779 13.00 22.83 19.83
C GLY A 779 11.71 22.99 19.04
N ASN A 780 10.53 22.83 19.66
CA ASN A 780 9.26 23.03 18.95
C ASN A 780 8.85 24.51 18.92
N THR A 781 9.20 25.19 17.84
CA THR A 781 8.95 26.62 17.62
C THR A 781 7.47 26.97 17.48
N SER A 782 6.59 26.00 17.21
CA SER A 782 5.14 26.22 17.15
C SER A 782 4.57 26.70 18.48
N ALA A 783 5.24 26.39 19.60
CA ALA A 783 4.85 26.83 20.93
C ALA A 783 4.95 28.37 21.11
N LYS A 784 5.80 29.05 20.33
CA LYS A 784 5.96 30.53 20.38
C LYS A 784 4.63 31.24 20.12
N TYR A 785 3.83 30.75 19.18
CA TYR A 785 2.52 31.32 18.85
C TYR A 785 1.56 31.27 20.04
N TYR A 786 1.42 30.11 20.68
CA TYR A 786 0.52 29.91 21.82
C TYR A 786 0.97 30.72 23.04
N LEU A 787 2.27 30.75 23.32
CA LEU A 787 2.83 31.63 24.35
C LEU A 787 2.53 33.10 24.03
N GLY A 788 2.75 33.53 22.80
CA GLY A 788 2.44 34.87 22.33
C GLY A 788 0.97 35.26 22.57
N ILE A 789 0.03 34.34 22.33
CA ILE A 789 -1.39 34.56 22.66
C ILE A 789 -1.60 34.69 24.17
N ILE A 790 -1.09 33.75 24.97
CA ILE A 790 -1.28 33.76 26.44
C ILE A 790 -0.72 35.05 27.06
N TYR A 791 0.46 35.48 26.62
CA TYR A 791 1.13 36.69 27.08
C TYR A 791 0.41 37.98 26.65
N THR A 792 -0.31 37.98 25.52
CA THR A 792 -1.09 39.14 25.03
C THR A 792 -2.56 39.15 25.46
N THR A 793 -3.06 38.07 26.06
CA THR A 793 -4.46 37.97 26.51
C THR A 793 -4.66 38.76 27.79
N SER A 794 -5.40 39.87 27.69
CA SER A 794 -5.72 40.73 28.84
C SER A 794 -6.51 39.93 29.89
N GLY A 795 -6.06 39.97 31.16
CA GLY A 795 -6.64 39.18 32.26
C GLY A 795 -5.98 37.82 32.48
N SER A 796 -5.07 37.38 31.62
CA SER A 796 -4.23 36.20 31.87
C SER A 796 -3.31 36.42 33.08
N PRO A 797 -3.13 35.43 33.99
CA PRO A 797 -2.16 35.53 35.08
C PRO A 797 -0.71 35.61 34.59
N CYS A 798 -0.48 35.31 33.30
CA CYS A 798 0.81 35.43 32.63
C CYS A 798 0.88 36.65 31.72
N TYR A 799 0.00 37.66 31.84
CA TYR A 799 -0.03 38.78 30.91
C TYR A 799 1.30 39.58 30.88
N ASP A 800 1.93 39.62 29.71
CA ASP A 800 3.09 40.45 29.37
C ASP A 800 3.04 40.78 27.88
N ILE A 801 2.45 41.93 27.56
CA ILE A 801 2.20 42.32 26.16
C ILE A 801 3.49 42.49 25.36
N LYS A 802 4.61 42.92 25.97
CA LYS A 802 5.89 43.11 25.27
C LYS A 802 6.49 41.77 24.90
N LYS A 803 6.56 40.85 25.86
CA LYS A 803 7.04 39.47 25.64
C LYS A 803 6.14 38.74 24.65
N GLY A 804 4.83 38.94 24.73
CA GLY A 804 3.87 38.34 23.82
C GLY A 804 4.01 38.78 22.37
N ILE A 805 4.18 40.09 22.11
CA ILE A 805 4.44 40.61 20.76
C ILE A 805 5.77 40.08 20.22
N MET A 806 6.82 40.04 21.04
CA MET A 806 8.12 39.51 20.63
C MET A 806 8.01 38.05 20.15
N LEU A 807 7.34 37.19 20.92
CA LEU A 807 7.13 35.78 20.56
C LEU A 807 6.27 35.60 19.30
N LEU A 808 5.27 36.47 19.09
CA LEU A 808 4.46 36.46 17.87
C LEU A 808 5.27 36.92 16.64
N GLU A 809 6.15 37.90 16.79
CA GLU A 809 7.06 38.36 15.71
C GLU A 809 8.09 37.28 15.34
N GLU A 810 8.64 36.58 16.33
CA GLU A 810 9.49 35.41 16.08
C GLU A 810 8.72 34.32 15.35
N SER A 811 7.49 34.00 15.81
CA SER A 811 6.67 32.97 15.14
C SER A 811 6.29 33.37 13.71
N ARG A 812 6.01 34.66 13.47
CA ARG A 812 5.82 35.21 12.12
C ARG A 812 7.08 35.00 11.26
N SER A 813 8.25 35.30 11.80
CA SER A 813 9.53 35.14 11.10
C SER A 813 9.83 33.67 10.76
N ASP A 814 9.35 32.74 11.60
CA ASP A 814 9.37 31.29 11.35
C ASP A 814 8.34 30.84 10.29
N GLY A 815 7.59 31.77 9.68
CA GLY A 815 6.61 31.51 8.62
C GLY A 815 5.17 31.25 9.10
N ASN A 816 4.87 31.48 10.37
CA ASN A 816 3.53 31.28 10.92
C ASN A 816 2.59 32.45 10.58
N HIS A 817 1.82 32.31 9.50
CA HIS A 817 0.84 33.31 9.07
C HIS A 817 -0.28 33.59 10.09
N TYR A 818 -0.57 32.68 11.03
CA TYR A 818 -1.52 32.93 12.12
C TYR A 818 -0.97 33.93 13.13
N ALA A 819 0.35 33.90 13.39
CA ALA A 819 1.01 34.89 14.22
C ALA A 819 0.93 36.28 13.57
N THR A 820 1.10 36.37 12.25
CA THR A 820 0.89 37.60 11.48
C THR A 820 -0.54 38.14 11.62
N CYS A 821 -1.55 37.29 11.49
CA CYS A 821 -2.95 37.68 11.70
C CYS A 821 -3.17 38.20 13.12
N ARG A 822 -2.65 37.50 14.14
CA ARG A 822 -2.81 37.89 15.54
C ARG A 822 -2.13 39.22 15.86
N LEU A 823 -0.96 39.50 15.29
CA LEU A 823 -0.33 40.81 15.37
C LEU A 823 -1.23 41.89 14.75
N GLY A 824 -1.83 41.60 13.58
CA GLY A 824 -2.83 42.47 12.96
C GLY A 824 -3.99 42.79 13.91
N ASP A 825 -4.56 41.79 14.58
CA ASP A 825 -5.66 41.96 15.54
C ASP A 825 -5.23 42.81 16.75
N LEU A 826 -4.06 42.54 17.32
CA LEU A 826 -3.51 43.30 18.45
C LEU A 826 -3.36 44.78 18.11
N TYR A 827 -2.75 45.09 16.95
CA TYR A 827 -2.60 46.48 16.53
C TYR A 827 -3.94 47.13 16.20
N ASN A 828 -4.89 46.40 15.63
CA ASN A 828 -6.19 46.96 15.27
C ASN A 828 -7.07 47.26 16.49
N PHE A 829 -7.18 46.32 17.43
CA PHE A 829 -8.16 46.38 18.51
C PHE A 829 -7.57 46.86 19.83
N GLN A 830 -6.33 46.49 20.16
CA GLN A 830 -5.73 46.83 21.45
C GLN A 830 -4.91 48.11 21.40
N PHE A 831 -4.16 48.34 20.31
CA PHE A 831 -3.39 49.57 20.11
C PHE A 831 -4.09 50.63 19.25
N ASN A 832 -5.16 50.25 18.54
CA ASN A 832 -5.87 51.10 17.58
C ASN A 832 -4.96 51.71 16.48
N ASP A 833 -3.83 51.04 16.18
CA ASP A 833 -2.93 51.37 15.08
C ASP A 833 -3.36 50.64 13.80
N LYS A 834 -4.32 51.27 13.11
CA LYS A 834 -4.92 50.72 11.89
C LYS A 834 -3.91 50.57 10.75
N ILE A 835 -2.89 51.44 10.67
CA ILE A 835 -1.91 51.39 9.58
C ILE A 835 -1.06 50.14 9.74
N LYS A 836 -0.55 49.91 10.95
CA LYS A 836 0.29 48.75 11.25
C LYS A 836 -0.51 47.44 11.20
N ALA A 837 -1.76 47.46 11.65
CA ALA A 837 -2.67 46.33 11.48
C ALA A 837 -2.87 45.95 10.00
N LEU A 838 -3.15 46.93 9.14
CA LEU A 838 -3.32 46.71 7.70
C LEU A 838 -2.06 46.15 7.03
N SER A 839 -0.86 46.55 7.47
CA SER A 839 0.38 45.96 6.95
C SER A 839 0.50 44.47 7.27
N TYR A 840 0.20 44.05 8.51
CA TYR A 840 0.23 42.63 8.87
C TYR A 840 -0.86 41.83 8.15
N TYR A 841 -2.08 42.36 8.03
CA TYR A 841 -3.12 41.68 7.26
C TYR A 841 -2.75 41.55 5.78
N LYS A 842 -2.12 42.56 5.18
CA LYS A 842 -1.65 42.48 3.79
C LYS A 842 -0.58 41.39 3.61
N GLU A 843 0.36 41.29 4.54
CA GLU A 843 1.37 40.24 4.56
C GLU A 843 0.71 38.85 4.64
N ALA A 844 -0.14 38.63 5.63
CA ALA A 844 -0.85 37.36 5.81
C ALA A 844 -1.74 37.01 4.61
N ALA A 845 -2.41 37.99 4.01
CA ALA A 845 -3.26 37.81 2.83
C ALA A 845 -2.46 37.37 1.59
N ASN A 846 -1.26 37.93 1.40
CA ASN A 846 -0.34 37.53 0.33
C ASN A 846 0.19 36.10 0.52
N SER A 847 0.31 35.67 1.78
CA SER A 847 0.60 34.27 2.14
C SER A 847 -0.61 33.33 2.05
N GLY A 848 -1.76 33.81 1.56
CA GLY A 848 -2.96 33.02 1.33
C GLY A 848 -3.96 32.97 2.51
N SER A 849 -3.76 33.79 3.56
CA SER A 849 -4.70 33.86 4.69
C SER A 849 -6.03 34.51 4.28
N ILE A 850 -7.08 33.70 4.25
CA ILE A 850 -8.46 34.15 3.96
C ILE A 850 -8.97 35.11 5.04
N TYR A 851 -8.64 34.85 6.31
CA TYR A 851 -8.99 35.74 7.41
C TYR A 851 -8.43 37.15 7.19
N ALA A 852 -7.16 37.26 6.83
CA ALA A 852 -6.52 38.54 6.60
C ALA A 852 -7.07 39.24 5.35
N GLN A 853 -7.39 38.50 4.29
CA GLN A 853 -8.10 39.03 3.10
C GLN A 853 -9.46 39.63 3.50
N ASN A 854 -10.21 38.97 4.38
CA ASN A 854 -11.49 39.46 4.88
C ASN A 854 -11.34 40.70 5.77
N GLN A 855 -10.32 40.79 6.61
CA GLN A 855 -10.06 41.99 7.41
C GLN A 855 -9.70 43.20 6.52
N LEU A 856 -8.95 42.98 5.43
CA LEU A 856 -8.67 44.02 4.44
C LEU A 856 -9.95 44.47 3.71
N ILE A 857 -10.81 43.52 3.30
CA ILE A 857 -12.12 43.81 2.69
C ILE A 857 -12.95 44.68 3.63
N LYS A 858 -13.13 44.26 4.90
CA LYS A 858 -13.89 45.03 5.91
C LYS A 858 -13.33 46.44 6.10
N ALA A 859 -12.01 46.59 6.16
CA ALA A 859 -11.36 47.90 6.28
C ALA A 859 -11.64 48.80 5.06
N THR A 860 -11.77 48.22 3.86
CA THR A 860 -12.04 48.95 2.60
C THR A 860 -13.49 49.45 2.52
N PHE A 861 -14.44 48.69 3.08
CA PHE A 861 -15.87 49.00 3.06
C PHE A 861 -16.35 49.79 4.29
N SER A 862 -15.62 49.72 5.41
CA SER A 862 -15.84 50.62 6.55
C SER A 862 -15.41 52.05 6.20
N ASN A 863 -16.10 53.06 6.75
CA ASN A 863 -15.94 54.51 6.46
C ASN A 863 -14.59 55.11 6.96
N VAL A 864 -13.47 54.41 6.72
CA VAL A 864 -12.14 54.81 7.15
C VAL A 864 -11.50 55.66 6.05
N ASN A 865 -11.51 56.98 6.31
CA ASN A 865 -10.60 58.02 5.82
C ASN A 865 -10.17 57.97 4.33
N GLN A 866 -10.49 59.03 3.57
CA GLN A 866 -10.20 59.18 2.13
C GLN A 866 -8.73 58.95 1.73
N ASN A 867 -7.77 59.08 2.65
CA ASN A 867 -6.36 58.83 2.38
C ASN A 867 -5.98 57.33 2.27
N VAL A 868 -6.74 56.42 2.90
CA VAL A 868 -6.51 54.96 2.82
C VAL A 868 -7.10 54.38 1.52
N ARG A 869 -8.19 54.99 0.99
CA ARG A 869 -8.76 54.65 -0.32
C ARG A 869 -7.78 54.84 -1.48
N LYS A 870 -6.80 55.72 -1.35
CA LYS A 870 -5.76 55.93 -2.38
C LYS A 870 -4.68 54.84 -2.38
N THR A 871 -4.53 54.07 -1.30
CA THR A 871 -3.47 53.06 -1.14
C THR A 871 -3.95 51.62 -1.36
N PHE A 872 -5.26 51.37 -1.36
CA PHE A 872 -5.84 50.06 -1.60
C PHE A 872 -6.83 50.10 -2.78
N HIS A 873 -6.38 49.58 -3.93
CA HIS A 873 -7.16 49.57 -5.18
C HIS A 873 -8.45 48.75 -5.03
N PHE A 874 -9.59 49.35 -5.38
CA PHE A 874 -10.92 48.74 -5.39
C PHE A 874 -10.96 47.42 -6.20
N GLU A 875 -10.18 47.32 -7.27
CA GLU A 875 -10.02 46.09 -8.07
C GLU A 875 -9.38 44.93 -7.30
N LYS A 876 -8.46 45.23 -6.39
CA LYS A 876 -7.78 44.23 -5.55
C LYS A 876 -8.69 43.75 -4.41
N ALA A 877 -9.51 44.65 -3.87
CA ALA A 877 -10.62 44.30 -2.98
C ALA A 877 -11.61 43.36 -3.68
N LEU A 878 -11.98 43.65 -4.93
CA LEU A 878 -12.84 42.81 -5.76
C LEU A 878 -12.20 41.45 -6.09
N GLN A 879 -10.88 41.41 -6.29
CA GLN A 879 -10.11 40.18 -6.50
C GLN A 879 -10.08 39.30 -5.24
N TYR A 880 -9.84 39.89 -4.06
CA TYR A 880 -9.94 39.17 -2.79
C TYR A 880 -11.38 38.75 -2.49
N MET A 881 -12.37 39.56 -2.86
CA MET A 881 -13.78 39.21 -2.76
C MET A 881 -14.11 38.01 -3.67
N LYS A 882 -13.59 37.96 -4.91
CA LYS A 882 -13.72 36.80 -5.82
C LYS A 882 -12.97 35.55 -5.32
N GLN A 883 -11.87 35.71 -4.59
CA GLN A 883 -11.14 34.60 -3.96
C GLN A 883 -11.83 34.10 -2.68
N SER A 884 -12.43 35.01 -1.91
CA SER A 884 -13.26 34.72 -0.73
C SER A 884 -14.60 34.10 -1.12
N LEU A 885 -15.24 34.56 -2.20
CA LEU A 885 -16.49 34.00 -2.74
C LEU A 885 -16.31 32.59 -3.33
N LYS A 886 -15.05 32.13 -3.49
CA LYS A 886 -14.70 30.78 -3.95
C LYS A 886 -14.36 29.82 -2.78
N LYS A 887 -14.26 30.32 -1.54
CA LYS A 887 -13.93 29.53 -0.33
C LYS A 887 -14.56 30.17 0.89
N ASP A 888 -15.64 29.57 1.37
CA ASP A 888 -16.58 30.25 2.24
C ASP A 888 -16.34 30.15 3.76
N TYR A 889 -16.89 31.15 4.45
CA TYR A 889 -17.47 31.28 5.81
C TYR A 889 -16.81 30.65 7.07
N GLU A 890 -16.11 29.51 7.01
CA GLU A 890 -15.73 28.79 8.24
C GLU A 890 -14.51 29.37 8.98
N SER A 891 -13.60 30.03 8.28
CA SER A 891 -12.54 30.81 8.93
C SER A 891 -13.09 32.01 9.71
N TRP A 892 -14.32 32.46 9.41
CA TRP A 892 -14.99 33.60 10.05
C TRP A 892 -15.74 33.18 11.31
N LYS A 893 -16.38 31.99 11.33
CA LYS A 893 -17.05 31.44 12.52
C LYS A 893 -16.06 30.99 13.59
N ASN A 894 -14.97 30.32 13.21
CA ASN A 894 -13.97 29.76 14.13
C ASN A 894 -13.18 30.81 14.94
N ILE A 895 -12.89 31.98 14.36
CA ILE A 895 -12.16 33.06 15.07
C ILE A 895 -13.12 33.84 15.99
N LEU A 896 -14.37 34.02 15.59
CA LEU A 896 -15.38 34.74 16.37
C LEU A 896 -16.00 33.90 17.50
N GLU A 897 -16.16 32.59 17.32
CA GLU A 897 -16.53 31.64 18.40
C GLU A 897 -15.37 31.47 19.40
N HIS A 898 -14.13 31.39 18.94
CA HIS A 898 -12.94 31.34 19.81
C HIS A 898 -12.78 32.62 20.65
N ASP A 899 -12.93 33.82 20.04
CA ASP A 899 -12.92 35.09 20.79
C ASP A 899 -14.16 35.24 21.71
N ARG A 900 -15.33 34.70 21.34
CA ARG A 900 -16.53 34.66 22.22
C ARG A 900 -16.36 33.70 23.38
N GLU A 901 -15.80 32.51 23.18
CA GLU A 901 -15.51 31.54 24.23
C GLU A 901 -14.45 32.08 25.19
N LEU A 902 -13.41 32.74 24.67
CA LEU A 902 -12.43 33.47 25.49
C LEU A 902 -13.06 34.61 26.28
N GLN A 903 -13.92 35.43 25.67
CA GLN A 903 -14.61 36.50 26.39
C GLN A 903 -15.62 35.98 27.42
N ASN A 904 -16.35 34.91 27.12
CA ASN A 904 -17.29 34.26 28.03
C ASN A 904 -16.56 33.56 29.19
N ALA A 905 -15.43 32.90 28.93
CA ALA A 905 -14.60 32.29 29.96
C ALA A 905 -13.91 33.34 30.85
N LEU A 906 -13.47 34.48 30.27
CA LEU A 906 -12.96 35.62 31.04
C LEU A 906 -14.08 36.26 31.90
N GLN A 907 -15.30 36.38 31.38
CA GLN A 907 -16.47 36.84 32.15
C GLN A 907 -16.85 35.89 33.28
N GLN A 908 -16.86 34.57 33.04
CA GLN A 908 -17.14 33.56 34.06
C GLN A 908 -16.04 33.49 35.13
N SER A 909 -14.76 33.68 34.76
CA SER A 909 -13.65 33.76 35.72
C SER A 909 -13.69 35.02 36.60
N ASN A 910 -14.20 36.13 36.07
CA ASN A 910 -14.38 37.38 36.83
C ASN A 910 -15.65 37.37 37.69
N SER A 911 -16.62 36.48 37.43
CA SER A 911 -17.85 36.36 38.23
C SER A 911 -17.69 35.56 39.54
N ASN A 912 -16.50 35.01 39.81
CA ASN A 912 -16.19 34.33 41.08
C ASN A 912 -15.47 35.24 42.11
N TYR A 913 -15.48 36.55 41.88
CA TYR A 913 -15.05 37.56 42.86
C TYR A 913 -16.07 38.70 42.91
N ASP A 914 -17.26 38.44 43.46
CA ASP A 914 -17.99 39.43 44.25
C ASP A 914 -18.98 38.68 45.16
N PHE A 915 -19.07 39.15 46.40
CA PHE A 915 -19.83 38.60 47.54
C PHE A 915 -21.34 38.42 47.30
#